data_AF-A0A938KR10-F1
#
_entry.id   AF-A0A938KR10-F1
#
_cell.length_a   1.000
_cell.length_b   1.000
_cell.length_c   1.000
_cell.angle_alpha   90.00
_cell.angle_beta   90.00
_cell.angle_gamma   90.00
#
_symmetry.space_group_name_H-M   'P 1'
#
loop_
_entity.id
_entity.type
_entity.pdbx_description
1 polymer ?
#
loop_
_entity_poly.entity_id
_entity_poly.type
_entity_poly.pdbx_seq_one_letter_code
_entity_poly.pdbx_strand_id
1 'polypeptide(L)'
;TLRRTMMNGSATGGTFPTAHIDANQASFLQVSGCVFQDSVVSTFVSRDNYGINAENSSNVTISGNSFLGFATVVALGSTSGSALTLNQVTNNSFAGYLDAITAFDQLGMLISGNTFEQQRPNGMAAVTLNQVSACQVHSNKFSGVVYTTQIRVTNSNDSIGQPTRIYNNSIAVDFNPSGVFGLNAPILIEGFSDTSSAFPDPKDGVELAFNTIKVRCLGNSTSTSLNYGLIHAVDNTFGPVAPSSPFVNLSIYNNNLYAESVAGSAVPSSWSALLLESDSIARRCSSNYNNFYLKPIPGQTQGGNLVSVQLLNLSFATCSAWTAAYNKDSNSVSLNPVFAGANLSIPLSAAFNDLGIPFGGIGSDINGITRNTTTPDIGAFEFTPSPNDVGVVALVSPISGCGLGTAVPVSVRLVNFGTVAQSNFGLAYTLGGGSPVTGTFAGTINPGDTVLFTFTGSVNLSTPGTYNFSAYTTLGSDGQNLNDTVTVSVLSVPLIGTMPYYEDFEASSGGWSSYGANNSWQRGTPTGPVITSAGGGTQSWTTNLTGDYNDNELSYLESPCLNLTTLTSPQVRFKIWWDSESGYDGTQLQYSTNGGTTWTVAGTVGSGINWYNSTLTSGPWTGLSCWNGSATGFPPGGSQGWLTAQHNLPALAGVSGVKFRFTFVSDGSVTRDGIGIDDFRVSDPPPVEAKLAAITAPLTGCGLPNNAQVSIR
;
A
#
# COMPACT_ATOMS: atom_id res chain seq x y z
N THR A 1 25.76 12.46 40.91
CA THR A 1 25.79 11.70 39.64
C THR A 1 27.04 10.86 39.66
N LEU A 2 26.96 9.70 40.31
CA LEU A 2 28.12 9.03 40.93
C LEU A 2 27.90 7.51 40.89
N ARG A 3 28.66 6.80 40.04
CA ARG A 3 29.66 5.78 40.41
C ARG A 3 29.98 4.88 39.21
N ARG A 4 31.05 5.24 38.48
CA ARG A 4 31.72 4.35 37.53
C ARG A 4 32.48 3.30 38.33
N THR A 5 31.94 2.08 38.44
CA THR A 5 32.68 0.97 39.04
C THR A 5 33.35 0.20 37.91
N MET A 6 34.68 0.29 37.82
CA MET A 6 35.44 -0.68 37.03
C MET A 6 35.22 -2.07 37.63
N MET A 7 34.51 -2.95 36.92
CA MET A 7 34.25 -4.32 37.36
C MET A 7 35.00 -5.33 36.49
N ASN A 8 35.65 -6.29 37.16
CA ASN A 8 36.11 -7.55 36.60
C ASN A 8 35.61 -8.63 37.59
N GLY A 9 34.51 -9.33 37.28
CA GLY A 9 33.74 -10.12 38.27
C GLY A 9 32.25 -10.28 37.94
N SER A 10 31.38 -10.35 38.96
CA SER A 10 29.93 -10.58 38.79
C SER A 10 29.04 -9.58 39.54
N ALA A 11 27.92 -9.18 38.94
CA ALA A 11 26.82 -8.44 39.56
C ALA A 11 25.51 -9.22 39.42
N THR A 12 24.84 -9.53 40.54
CA THR A 12 23.61 -10.34 40.57
C THR A 12 22.51 -9.72 41.42
N GLY A 13 21.31 -9.54 40.87
CA GLY A 13 20.11 -9.13 41.63
C GLY A 13 20.07 -7.67 42.11
N GLY A 14 20.88 -6.78 41.54
CA GLY A 14 20.96 -5.37 41.95
C GLY A 14 19.90 -4.45 41.33
N THR A 15 19.67 -3.27 41.91
CA THR A 15 18.82 -2.20 41.33
C THR A 15 19.62 -0.90 41.18
N PHE A 16 19.57 -0.28 39.99
CA PHE A 16 20.39 0.87 39.59
C PHE A 16 19.56 2.04 39.03
N PRO A 17 19.33 3.13 39.78
CA PRO A 17 18.39 4.21 39.43
C PRO A 17 18.88 5.32 38.45
N THR A 18 20.14 5.32 37.98
CA THR A 18 20.76 6.36 37.10
C THR A 18 22.06 5.85 36.41
N ALA A 19 22.03 4.64 35.83
CA ALA A 19 23.13 3.63 35.73
C ALA A 19 24.58 3.99 35.28
N HIS A 20 25.55 3.10 35.57
CA HIS A 20 26.72 2.72 34.75
C HIS A 20 27.53 1.56 35.38
N ILE A 21 27.62 0.40 34.71
CA ILE A 21 28.74 -0.53 34.87
C ILE A 21 29.72 -0.24 33.74
N ASP A 22 30.93 0.20 34.07
CA ASP A 22 32.02 0.38 33.11
C ASP A 22 33.02 -0.76 33.30
N ALA A 23 33.29 -1.53 32.26
CA ALA A 23 34.33 -2.54 32.24
C ALA A 23 35.28 -2.23 31.09
N ASN A 24 36.58 -2.22 31.37
CA ASN A 24 37.61 -2.06 30.35
C ASN A 24 38.62 -3.19 30.51
N GLN A 25 38.91 -3.90 29.42
CA GLN A 25 39.81 -5.06 29.42
C GLN A 25 39.37 -6.16 30.41
N ALA A 26 38.06 -6.34 30.62
CA ALA A 26 37.57 -7.44 31.43
C ALA A 26 37.76 -8.76 30.67
N SER A 27 38.36 -9.73 31.35
CA SER A 27 38.50 -11.11 30.87
C SER A 27 37.35 -12.02 31.32
N PHE A 28 36.51 -11.52 32.23
CA PHE A 28 35.31 -12.18 32.74
C PHE A 28 34.39 -11.14 33.40
N LEU A 29 33.19 -10.96 32.85
CA LEU A 29 32.14 -10.12 33.45
C LEU A 29 30.80 -10.83 33.37
N GLN A 30 30.10 -10.99 34.49
CA GLN A 30 28.75 -11.54 34.53
C GLN A 30 27.77 -10.56 35.19
N VAL A 31 26.77 -10.10 34.45
CA VAL A 31 25.71 -9.23 34.98
C VAL A 31 24.37 -9.92 34.80
N SER A 32 23.75 -10.33 35.90
CA SER A 32 22.53 -11.14 35.82
C SER A 32 21.43 -10.74 36.79
N GLY A 33 20.17 -10.76 36.33
CA GLY A 33 19.02 -10.54 37.20
C GLY A 33 18.92 -9.12 37.80
N CYS A 34 19.60 -8.14 37.22
CA CYS A 34 19.60 -6.76 37.71
C CYS A 34 18.49 -5.92 37.06
N VAL A 35 18.08 -4.86 37.75
CA VAL A 35 17.16 -3.83 37.24
C VAL A 35 17.91 -2.51 37.10
N PHE A 36 17.99 -2.00 35.88
CA PHE A 36 18.53 -0.70 35.53
C PHE A 36 17.37 0.20 35.12
N GLN A 37 17.25 1.35 35.75
CA GLN A 37 16.20 2.31 35.45
C GLN A 37 16.79 3.70 35.44
N ASP A 38 16.61 4.46 34.38
CA ASP A 38 16.87 5.89 34.38
C ASP A 38 15.56 6.66 34.56
N SER A 39 15.53 7.51 35.59
CA SER A 39 14.43 8.42 35.90
C SER A 39 14.18 9.50 34.83
N VAL A 40 15.14 9.78 33.94
CA VAL A 40 15.00 10.78 32.87
C VAL A 40 14.32 10.17 31.64
N VAL A 41 13.04 9.84 31.80
CA VAL A 41 12.16 9.45 30.69
C VAL A 41 11.73 10.69 29.86
N SER A 42 12.18 11.90 30.21
CA SER A 42 11.82 13.15 29.52
C SER A 42 12.75 13.49 28.35
N THR A 43 12.23 13.30 27.14
CA THR A 43 12.47 13.95 25.82
C THR A 43 13.87 14.33 25.32
N PHE A 44 14.93 14.51 26.11
CA PHE A 44 16.28 14.77 25.59
C PHE A 44 17.32 14.39 26.65
N VAL A 45 17.73 13.11 26.67
CA VAL A 45 18.98 12.74 27.33
C VAL A 45 20.10 12.85 26.28
N SER A 46 21.25 13.41 26.66
CA SER A 46 22.44 13.36 25.79
C SER A 46 22.80 11.90 25.48
N ARG A 47 23.50 11.65 24.36
CA ARG A 47 23.98 10.31 23.93
C ARG A 47 24.90 9.61 24.95
N ASP A 48 25.17 10.21 26.11
CA ASP A 48 26.14 9.75 27.08
C ASP A 48 25.55 8.92 28.23
N ASN A 49 24.32 8.43 28.09
CA ASN A 49 23.62 7.66 29.11
C ASN A 49 23.56 6.17 28.76
N TYR A 50 24.38 5.35 29.44
CA TYR A 50 24.44 3.90 29.22
C TYR A 50 24.00 3.06 30.42
N GLY A 51 23.57 1.82 30.16
CA GLY A 51 23.35 0.83 31.22
C GLY A 51 24.66 0.13 31.59
N ILE A 52 25.28 -0.51 30.60
CA ILE A 52 26.54 -1.24 30.71
C ILE A 52 27.43 -0.87 29.52
N ASN A 53 28.67 -0.47 29.80
CA ASN A 53 29.70 -0.25 28.80
C ASN A 53 30.89 -1.18 29.07
N ALA A 54 31.17 -2.10 28.17
CA ALA A 54 32.23 -3.09 28.27
C ALA A 54 33.19 -2.97 27.07
N GLU A 55 34.20 -2.11 27.23
CA GLU A 55 35.23 -1.85 26.25
C GLU A 55 36.36 -2.89 26.34
N ASN A 56 36.90 -3.30 25.19
CA ASN A 56 38.00 -4.24 25.06
C ASN A 56 37.84 -5.54 25.88
N SER A 57 36.59 -5.97 26.10
CA SER A 57 36.25 -7.04 27.03
C SER A 57 35.74 -8.27 26.29
N SER A 58 36.23 -9.45 26.67
CA SER A 58 35.79 -10.76 26.16
C SER A 58 35.18 -11.57 27.29
N ASN A 59 34.38 -12.58 26.95
CA ASN A 59 33.70 -13.44 27.93
C ASN A 59 32.78 -12.66 28.89
N VAL A 60 32.06 -11.68 28.33
CA VAL A 60 31.03 -10.89 29.02
C VAL A 60 29.68 -11.57 28.86
N THR A 61 29.00 -11.87 29.96
CA THR A 61 27.62 -12.41 29.98
C THR A 61 26.68 -11.42 30.64
N ILE A 62 25.70 -10.92 29.88
CA ILE A 62 24.64 -10.03 30.38
C ILE A 62 23.32 -10.77 30.21
N SER A 63 22.74 -11.26 31.31
CA SER A 63 21.58 -12.15 31.23
C SER A 63 20.44 -11.86 32.21
N GLY A 64 19.18 -11.93 31.77
CA GLY A 64 18.04 -11.85 32.70
C GLY A 64 17.87 -10.48 33.38
N ASN A 65 18.43 -9.41 32.80
CA ASN A 65 18.33 -8.05 33.36
C ASN A 65 17.14 -7.30 32.76
N SER A 66 16.67 -6.26 33.46
CA SER A 66 15.65 -5.33 32.97
C SER A 66 16.23 -3.92 32.87
N PHE A 67 16.09 -3.28 31.72
CA PHE A 67 16.59 -1.94 31.43
C PHE A 67 15.45 -1.01 30.99
N LEU A 68 15.34 0.17 31.61
CA LEU A 68 14.30 1.16 31.32
C LEU A 68 14.88 2.57 31.14
N GLY A 69 14.66 3.17 29.97
CA GLY A 69 14.85 4.62 29.73
C GLY A 69 16.23 5.10 29.25
N PHE A 70 17.17 4.19 28.98
CA PHE A 70 18.56 4.56 28.61
C PHE A 70 18.71 5.01 27.16
N ALA A 71 19.74 5.82 26.88
CA ALA A 71 20.07 6.18 25.50
C ALA A 71 20.66 4.97 24.78
N THR A 72 21.82 4.50 25.21
CA THR A 72 22.44 3.26 24.69
C THR A 72 22.53 2.24 25.82
N VAL A 73 21.79 1.14 25.79
CA VAL A 73 21.68 0.30 26.99
C VAL A 73 22.93 -0.54 27.26
N VAL A 74 23.38 -1.31 26.27
CA VAL A 74 24.57 -2.17 26.35
C VAL A 74 25.53 -1.83 25.21
N ALA A 75 26.74 -1.40 25.55
CA ALA A 75 27.82 -1.14 24.62
C ALA A 75 28.96 -2.14 24.80
N LEU A 76 29.36 -2.80 23.71
CA LEU A 76 30.46 -3.76 23.66
C LEU A 76 31.36 -3.38 22.47
N GLY A 77 32.64 -3.12 22.66
CA GLY A 77 33.47 -2.68 21.54
C GLY A 77 34.95 -2.73 21.79
N SER A 78 35.71 -2.85 20.72
CA SER A 78 37.18 -2.78 20.73
C SER A 78 37.64 -1.38 20.36
N THR A 79 38.63 -0.85 21.07
CA THR A 79 39.38 0.34 20.62
C THR A 79 40.73 -0.04 20.00
N SER A 80 41.07 -1.34 20.02
CA SER A 80 42.32 -1.90 19.51
C SER A 80 42.19 -2.55 18.13
N GLY A 81 40.97 -2.63 17.57
CA GLY A 81 40.67 -3.33 16.31
C GLY A 81 40.82 -4.86 16.37
N SER A 82 41.05 -5.43 17.57
CA SER A 82 41.07 -6.88 17.77
C SER A 82 39.67 -7.39 18.10
N ALA A 83 39.27 -8.51 17.49
CA ALA A 83 37.96 -9.11 17.71
C ALA A 83 37.80 -9.65 19.14
N LEU A 84 36.69 -9.30 19.78
CA LEU A 84 36.28 -9.75 21.10
C LEU A 84 35.46 -11.03 20.97
N THR A 85 35.65 -11.96 21.91
CA THR A 85 35.09 -13.32 21.80
C THR A 85 34.22 -13.67 23.00
N LEU A 86 33.31 -14.63 22.81
CA LEU A 86 32.49 -15.25 23.86
C LEU A 86 31.57 -14.27 24.61
N ASN A 87 31.24 -13.12 24.02
CA ASN A 87 30.30 -12.18 24.60
C ASN A 87 28.85 -12.63 24.34
N GLN A 88 27.98 -12.46 25.34
CA GLN A 88 26.61 -12.94 25.34
C GLN A 88 25.67 -11.92 25.97
N VAL A 89 24.57 -11.60 25.29
CA VAL A 89 23.46 -10.78 25.81
C VAL A 89 22.17 -11.56 25.65
N THR A 90 21.69 -12.18 26.74
CA THR A 90 20.60 -13.16 26.66
C THR A 90 19.46 -12.94 27.65
N ASN A 91 18.22 -13.16 27.23
CA ASN A 91 17.04 -13.10 28.11
C ASN A 91 16.87 -11.77 28.88
N ASN A 92 17.31 -10.64 28.33
CA ASN A 92 17.13 -9.32 28.95
C ASN A 92 15.87 -8.62 28.39
N SER A 93 15.35 -7.68 29.18
CA SER A 93 14.27 -6.77 28.78
C SER A 93 14.79 -5.35 28.60
N PHE A 94 14.52 -4.76 27.44
CA PHE A 94 14.88 -3.39 27.09
C PHE A 94 13.62 -2.59 26.78
N ALA A 95 13.36 -1.51 27.52
CA ALA A 95 12.20 -0.65 27.31
C ALA A 95 12.58 0.83 27.23
N GLY A 96 11.99 1.56 26.27
CA GLY A 96 12.17 3.02 26.16
C GLY A 96 13.60 3.45 25.81
N TYR A 97 14.29 2.68 24.96
CA TYR A 97 15.68 2.91 24.56
C TYR A 97 15.80 3.80 23.32
N LEU A 98 16.96 4.44 23.09
CA LEU A 98 17.31 4.95 21.74
C LEU A 98 17.96 3.82 20.94
N ASP A 99 19.02 3.25 21.51
CA ASP A 99 19.76 2.08 21.05
C ASP A 99 19.87 1.07 22.19
N ALA A 100 19.54 -0.20 21.99
CA ALA A 100 19.55 -1.17 23.08
C ALA A 100 20.90 -1.89 23.18
N ILE A 101 21.37 -2.51 22.10
CA ILE A 101 22.64 -3.21 22.07
C ILE A 101 23.47 -2.66 20.91
N THR A 102 24.68 -2.21 21.22
CA THR A 102 25.66 -1.78 20.22
C THR A 102 26.93 -2.57 20.41
N ALA A 103 27.29 -3.39 19.42
CA ALA A 103 28.46 -4.24 19.47
C ALA A 103 29.38 -4.04 18.26
N PHE A 104 30.67 -3.84 18.53
CA PHE A 104 31.72 -3.67 17.52
C PHE A 104 32.79 -4.74 17.68
N ASP A 105 33.39 -5.17 16.56
CA ASP A 105 34.55 -6.08 16.54
C ASP A 105 34.28 -7.38 17.31
N GLN A 106 33.19 -8.07 17.00
CA GLN A 106 32.80 -9.30 17.72
C GLN A 106 33.02 -10.54 16.87
N LEU A 107 33.50 -11.62 17.51
CA LEU A 107 33.60 -12.95 16.93
C LEU A 107 32.81 -13.95 17.78
N GLY A 108 31.76 -14.52 17.19
CA GLY A 108 30.94 -15.54 17.85
C GLY A 108 30.04 -15.02 18.98
N MET A 109 29.65 -13.74 18.94
CA MET A 109 28.74 -13.17 19.94
C MET A 109 27.34 -13.79 19.84
N LEU A 110 26.69 -13.98 20.99
CA LEU A 110 25.31 -14.48 21.10
C LEU A 110 24.37 -13.39 21.62
N ILE A 111 23.33 -13.06 20.85
CA ILE A 111 22.22 -12.20 21.27
C ILE A 111 20.91 -13.00 21.15
N SER A 112 20.37 -13.47 22.27
CA SER A 112 19.17 -14.32 22.20
C SER A 112 18.18 -14.22 23.34
N GLY A 113 16.89 -14.45 23.03
CA GLY A 113 15.82 -14.46 24.04
C GLY A 113 15.48 -13.08 24.64
N ASN A 114 16.04 -11.98 24.10
CA ASN A 114 15.79 -10.65 24.62
C ASN A 114 14.44 -10.08 24.13
N THR A 115 13.85 -9.20 24.94
CA THR A 115 12.65 -8.44 24.58
C THR A 115 12.97 -6.96 24.45
N PHE A 116 12.54 -6.35 23.35
CA PHE A 116 12.74 -4.94 23.04
C PHE A 116 11.38 -4.26 22.87
N GLU A 117 11.07 -3.28 23.72
CA GLU A 117 9.79 -2.59 23.71
C GLU A 117 9.97 -1.07 23.61
N GLN A 118 9.22 -0.45 22.69
CA GLN A 118 9.13 1.01 22.53
C GLN A 118 10.48 1.70 22.33
N GLN A 119 10.89 1.84 21.07
CA GLN A 119 12.06 2.63 20.72
C GLN A 119 11.71 4.12 20.76
N ARG A 120 12.60 4.95 21.29
CA ARG A 120 12.46 6.42 21.27
C ARG A 120 12.89 6.99 19.90
N PRO A 121 12.34 8.14 19.47
CA PRO A 121 12.76 8.81 18.24
C PRO A 121 14.25 9.15 18.25
N ASN A 122 14.88 9.19 17.06
CA ASN A 122 16.31 9.52 16.83
C ASN A 122 17.34 8.45 17.27
N GLY A 123 16.90 7.25 17.67
CA GLY A 123 17.79 6.10 17.82
C GLY A 123 18.26 5.55 16.46
N MET A 124 19.38 4.85 16.41
CA MET A 124 19.90 4.22 15.19
C MET A 124 19.28 2.84 14.96
N ALA A 125 19.39 1.96 15.96
CA ALA A 125 18.72 0.66 15.93
C ALA A 125 18.59 0.04 17.33
N ALA A 126 17.65 -0.90 17.51
CA ALA A 126 17.60 -1.68 18.75
C ALA A 126 18.87 -2.53 18.93
N VAL A 127 19.29 -3.26 17.90
CA VAL A 127 20.55 -4.02 17.88
C VAL A 127 21.40 -3.56 16.72
N THR A 128 22.61 -3.07 17.02
CA THR A 128 23.64 -2.73 16.03
C THR A 128 24.83 -3.67 16.21
N LEU A 129 25.17 -4.38 15.14
CA LEU A 129 26.39 -5.18 15.01
C LEU A 129 27.26 -4.60 13.90
N ASN A 130 28.49 -4.23 14.20
CA ASN A 130 29.42 -3.66 13.22
C ASN A 130 30.78 -4.37 13.27
N GLN A 131 31.34 -4.71 12.11
CA GLN A 131 32.59 -5.46 11.98
C GLN A 131 32.54 -6.76 12.79
N VAL A 132 31.55 -7.61 12.49
CA VAL A 132 31.29 -8.85 13.23
C VAL A 132 31.49 -10.09 12.38
N SER A 133 31.77 -11.23 13.01
CA SER A 133 31.86 -12.53 12.33
C SER A 133 31.29 -13.65 13.19
N ALA A 134 30.68 -14.66 12.55
CA ALA A 134 30.07 -15.83 13.21
C ALA A 134 29.09 -15.52 14.36
N CYS A 135 28.53 -14.30 14.41
CA CYS A 135 27.63 -13.90 15.48
C CYS A 135 26.23 -14.49 15.26
N GLN A 136 25.47 -14.66 16.33
CA GLN A 136 24.11 -15.20 16.28
C GLN A 136 23.13 -14.26 16.98
N VAL A 137 22.13 -13.80 16.24
CA VAL A 137 21.02 -12.97 16.75
C VAL A 137 19.73 -13.74 16.57
N HIS A 138 19.21 -14.35 17.64
CA HIS A 138 18.05 -15.22 17.49
C HIS A 138 17.08 -15.23 18.66
N SER A 139 15.85 -15.64 18.39
CA SER A 139 14.81 -15.79 19.41
C SER A 139 14.51 -14.50 20.18
N ASN A 140 14.77 -13.33 19.60
CA ASN A 140 14.46 -12.03 20.21
C ASN A 140 13.06 -11.56 19.78
N LYS A 141 12.39 -10.78 20.65
CA LYS A 141 11.06 -10.22 20.41
C LYS A 141 11.11 -8.69 20.42
N PHE A 142 10.57 -8.04 19.40
CA PHE A 142 10.50 -6.58 19.29
C PHE A 142 9.04 -6.14 19.19
N SER A 143 8.65 -5.14 19.98
CA SER A 143 7.25 -4.66 20.03
C SER A 143 7.11 -3.18 20.34
N GLY A 144 5.90 -2.66 20.09
CA GLY A 144 5.56 -1.26 20.35
C GLY A 144 5.90 -0.33 19.18
N VAL A 145 5.89 0.97 19.46
CA VAL A 145 6.21 1.99 18.45
C VAL A 145 7.71 2.07 18.24
N VAL A 146 8.13 2.08 16.98
CA VAL A 146 9.53 2.21 16.58
C VAL A 146 9.69 3.24 15.46
N TYR A 147 10.88 3.82 15.37
CA TYR A 147 11.18 4.94 14.47
C TYR A 147 12.27 4.63 13.46
N THR A 148 13.12 3.65 13.76
CA THR A 148 14.26 3.25 12.92
C THR A 148 14.42 1.73 12.90
N THR A 149 15.58 1.25 12.44
CA THR A 149 15.89 -0.16 12.27
C THR A 149 15.85 -0.94 13.59
N GLN A 150 15.46 -2.22 13.56
CA GLN A 150 15.47 -3.04 14.78
C GLN A 150 16.73 -3.89 14.87
N ILE A 151 17.13 -4.54 13.77
CA ILE A 151 18.40 -5.27 13.69
C ILE A 151 19.22 -4.70 12.55
N ARG A 152 20.37 -4.12 12.88
CA ARG A 152 21.33 -3.56 11.92
C ARG A 152 22.63 -4.35 11.98
N VAL A 153 23.06 -4.86 10.84
CA VAL A 153 24.34 -5.55 10.69
C VAL A 153 25.16 -4.88 9.61
N THR A 154 26.39 -4.51 9.93
CA THR A 154 27.28 -3.73 9.08
C THR A 154 28.64 -4.41 9.03
N ASN A 155 29.21 -4.60 7.83
CA ASN A 155 30.51 -5.25 7.61
C ASN A 155 30.63 -6.61 8.33
N SER A 156 29.73 -7.53 8.01
CA SER A 156 29.68 -8.85 8.65
C SER A 156 30.67 -9.82 7.98
N ASN A 157 31.96 -9.56 8.18
CA ASN A 157 33.08 -10.30 7.62
C ASN A 157 32.87 -11.82 7.68
N ASP A 158 32.98 -12.50 6.54
CA ASP A 158 32.92 -13.98 6.45
C ASP A 158 34.30 -14.60 6.21
N SER A 159 35.34 -14.01 6.80
CA SER A 159 36.74 -14.41 6.59
C SER A 159 37.04 -15.84 7.05
N ILE A 160 36.17 -16.42 7.88
CA ILE A 160 36.28 -17.79 8.41
C ILE A 160 35.23 -18.76 7.85
N GLY A 161 34.41 -18.35 6.86
CA GLY A 161 33.36 -19.18 6.27
C GLY A 161 32.22 -19.53 7.24
N GLN A 162 31.99 -18.67 8.23
CA GLN A 162 30.90 -18.75 9.20
C GLN A 162 30.12 -17.42 9.18
N PRO A 163 29.01 -17.33 8.43
CA PRO A 163 28.25 -16.09 8.32
C PRO A 163 27.63 -15.72 9.67
N THR A 164 27.38 -14.42 9.87
CA THR A 164 26.53 -13.96 10.98
C THR A 164 25.09 -14.36 10.70
N ARG A 165 24.42 -14.95 11.69
CA ARG A 165 23.10 -15.56 11.55
C ARG A 165 22.05 -14.77 12.31
N ILE A 166 20.96 -14.43 11.65
CA ILE A 166 19.80 -13.75 12.23
C ILE A 166 18.60 -14.65 12.01
N TYR A 167 18.09 -15.28 13.07
CA TYR A 167 17.03 -16.29 12.90
C TYR A 167 16.04 -16.36 14.05
N ASN A 168 14.84 -16.90 13.80
CA ASN A 168 13.78 -17.04 14.81
C ASN A 168 13.45 -15.74 15.56
N ASN A 169 13.71 -14.55 15.02
CA ASN A 169 13.33 -13.29 15.66
C ASN A 169 11.88 -12.93 15.30
N SER A 170 11.14 -12.39 16.25
CA SER A 170 9.78 -11.90 16.05
C SER A 170 9.76 -10.38 16.20
N ILE A 171 9.72 -9.66 15.08
CA ILE A 171 9.61 -8.20 15.03
C ILE A 171 8.15 -7.84 14.76
N ALA A 172 7.43 -7.34 15.76
CA ALA A 172 6.00 -7.04 15.72
C ALA A 172 5.74 -5.59 16.15
N VAL A 173 5.93 -4.65 15.22
CA VAL A 173 6.10 -3.23 15.57
C VAL A 173 5.15 -2.30 14.82
N ASP A 174 4.84 -1.19 15.48
CA ASP A 174 4.21 -0.03 14.85
C ASP A 174 5.29 0.91 14.35
N PHE A 175 5.45 1.03 13.03
CA PHE A 175 6.48 1.88 12.46
C PHE A 175 5.94 3.29 12.23
N ASN A 176 6.61 4.27 12.83
CA ASN A 176 6.37 5.69 12.62
C ASN A 176 7.63 6.33 12.01
N PRO A 177 7.67 6.58 10.68
CA PRO A 177 8.86 7.10 10.03
C PRO A 177 9.20 8.51 10.54
N SER A 178 10.34 8.66 11.24
CA SER A 178 10.95 9.96 11.47
C SER A 178 12.00 10.21 10.38
N GLY A 179 11.83 11.23 9.55
CA GLY A 179 12.70 11.54 8.39
C GLY A 179 14.13 12.02 8.74
N VAL A 180 14.72 11.56 9.85
CA VAL A 180 15.93 12.18 10.42
C VAL A 180 17.20 11.37 10.13
N PHE A 181 17.14 10.04 9.88
CA PHE A 181 18.34 9.23 9.61
C PHE A 181 18.10 8.04 8.68
N GLY A 182 19.00 7.86 7.70
CA GLY A 182 19.39 6.59 7.07
C GLY A 182 18.34 5.80 6.28
N LEU A 183 18.80 4.69 5.71
CA LEU A 183 17.97 3.63 5.14
C LEU A 183 17.24 2.94 6.30
N ASN A 184 15.92 3.05 6.37
CA ASN A 184 15.13 2.45 7.46
C ASN A 184 14.55 1.11 7.00
N ALA A 185 14.73 0.08 7.84
CA ALA A 185 14.19 -1.26 7.63
C ALA A 185 14.12 -2.00 8.98
N PRO A 186 13.13 -2.86 9.26
CA PRO A 186 13.13 -3.71 10.44
C PRO A 186 14.43 -4.50 10.58
N ILE A 187 14.92 -5.09 9.48
CA ILE A 187 16.26 -5.66 9.39
C ILE A 187 17.04 -4.97 8.26
N LEU A 188 18.18 -4.38 8.61
CA LEU A 188 19.09 -3.72 7.68
C LEU A 188 20.43 -4.44 7.67
N ILE A 189 20.87 -4.86 6.48
CA ILE A 189 22.16 -5.48 6.24
C ILE A 189 22.97 -4.58 5.31
N GLU A 190 24.11 -4.11 5.79
CA GLU A 190 25.00 -3.25 5.04
C GLU A 190 26.29 -4.00 4.73
N GLY A 191 26.41 -4.39 3.46
CA GLY A 191 27.57 -5.08 2.93
C GLY A 191 28.70 -4.10 2.69
N PHE A 192 29.89 -4.43 3.19
CA PHE A 192 31.13 -3.74 2.84
C PHE A 192 32.05 -4.77 2.19
N SER A 193 32.78 -4.33 1.18
CA SER A 193 33.91 -5.08 0.66
C SER A 193 34.83 -4.12 -0.06
N ASP A 194 36.12 -4.19 0.22
CA ASP A 194 37.13 -3.43 -0.51
C ASP A 194 38.22 -4.39 -0.95
N THR A 195 38.11 -4.86 -2.19
CA THR A 195 39.16 -5.68 -2.82
C THR A 195 40.27 -4.84 -3.47
N SER A 196 40.19 -3.50 -3.37
CA SER A 196 41.01 -2.57 -4.15
C SER A 196 42.05 -1.79 -3.33
N SER A 197 41.98 -1.83 -2.00
CA SER A 197 42.96 -1.17 -1.12
C SER A 197 44.10 -2.08 -0.65
N ALA A 198 45.13 -1.45 -0.09
CA ALA A 198 46.26 -2.11 0.56
C ALA A 198 45.87 -2.91 1.83
N PHE A 199 44.63 -2.74 2.31
CA PHE A 199 44.05 -3.44 3.46
C PHE A 199 42.72 -4.08 3.03
N PRO A 200 42.76 -5.20 2.30
CA PRO A 200 41.56 -5.78 1.71
C PRO A 200 40.54 -6.17 2.79
N ASP A 201 39.31 -5.67 2.65
CA ASP A 201 38.18 -6.08 3.49
C ASP A 201 37.54 -7.35 2.87
N PRO A 202 37.54 -8.50 3.58
CA PRO A 202 36.89 -9.70 3.10
C PRO A 202 35.41 -9.47 2.82
N LYS A 203 34.86 -10.23 1.89
CA LYS A 203 33.42 -10.19 1.62
C LYS A 203 32.60 -10.63 2.84
N ASP A 204 31.40 -10.09 2.91
CA ASP A 204 30.46 -10.31 4.01
C ASP A 204 29.65 -11.60 3.86
N GLY A 205 29.24 -12.13 5.01
CA GLY A 205 28.43 -13.34 5.14
C GLY A 205 27.30 -13.14 6.14
N VAL A 206 26.06 -13.19 5.66
CA VAL A 206 24.85 -13.06 6.47
C VAL A 206 23.81 -14.12 6.09
N GLU A 207 23.24 -14.78 7.09
CA GLU A 207 22.14 -15.73 6.95
C GLU A 207 20.91 -15.22 7.71
N LEU A 208 19.81 -15.00 6.99
CA LEU A 208 18.49 -14.63 7.52
C LEU A 208 17.56 -15.83 7.38
N ALA A 209 17.14 -16.42 8.50
CA ALA A 209 16.29 -17.61 8.46
C ALA A 209 15.14 -17.56 9.47
N PHE A 210 13.93 -17.94 9.07
CA PHE A 210 12.83 -18.12 10.03
C PHE A 210 12.52 -16.87 10.90
N ASN A 211 12.74 -15.66 10.39
CA ASN A 211 12.32 -14.45 11.11
C ASN A 211 10.86 -14.13 10.75
N THR A 212 10.08 -13.67 11.72
CA THR A 212 8.77 -13.07 11.46
C THR A 212 8.90 -11.55 11.62
N ILE A 213 8.64 -10.82 10.54
CA ILE A 213 8.59 -9.36 10.50
C ILE A 213 7.17 -8.95 10.20
N LYS A 214 6.51 -8.35 11.19
CA LYS A 214 5.15 -7.81 11.10
C LYS A 214 5.22 -6.32 11.43
N VAL A 215 5.00 -5.49 10.42
CA VAL A 215 5.04 -4.04 10.55
C VAL A 215 3.66 -3.45 10.28
N ARG A 216 3.17 -2.61 11.19
CA ARG A 216 2.04 -1.72 10.93
C ARG A 216 2.54 -0.30 10.77
N CYS A 217 2.38 0.26 9.58
CA CYS A 217 2.74 1.65 9.29
C CYS A 217 1.69 2.60 9.89
N LEU A 218 2.13 3.54 10.74
CA LEU A 218 1.24 4.51 11.42
C LEU A 218 0.96 5.78 10.61
N GLY A 219 1.71 6.04 9.54
CA GLY A 219 1.51 7.22 8.68
C GLY A 219 2.57 7.32 7.58
N ASN A 220 2.19 7.95 6.47
CA ASN A 220 3.12 8.21 5.37
C ASN A 220 4.09 9.31 5.79
N SER A 221 5.39 9.02 5.73
CA SER A 221 6.38 10.08 5.61
C SER A 221 6.03 10.91 4.36
N THR A 222 6.05 12.24 4.46
CA THR A 222 5.84 13.15 3.32
C THR A 222 6.97 13.09 2.28
N SER A 223 8.01 12.30 2.53
CA SER A 223 9.05 11.99 1.54
C SER A 223 8.53 10.91 0.59
N THR A 224 8.38 11.29 -0.68
CA THR A 224 8.15 10.41 -1.82
C THR A 224 9.40 9.60 -2.22
N SER A 225 10.48 9.67 -1.44
CA SER A 225 11.82 9.17 -1.79
C SER A 225 12.36 8.03 -0.91
N LEU A 226 11.62 7.56 0.11
CA LEU A 226 12.07 6.45 0.94
C LEU A 226 11.67 5.10 0.33
N ASN A 227 12.62 4.43 -0.32
CA ASN A 227 12.56 2.99 -0.58
C ASN A 227 12.72 2.26 0.76
N TYR A 228 11.64 1.63 1.24
CA TYR A 228 11.62 0.96 2.55
C TYR A 228 11.46 -0.55 2.36
N GLY A 229 12.44 -1.33 2.84
CA GLY A 229 12.38 -2.80 2.83
C GLY A 229 12.05 -3.35 4.21
N LEU A 230 11.22 -4.40 4.32
CA LEU A 230 11.11 -5.15 5.58
C LEU A 230 12.43 -5.85 5.93
N ILE A 231 13.10 -6.35 4.89
CA ILE A 231 14.53 -6.65 4.89
C ILE A 231 15.16 -5.74 3.82
N HIS A 232 16.25 -5.06 4.17
CA HIS A 232 17.01 -4.25 3.22
C HIS A 232 18.48 -4.67 3.22
N ALA A 233 19.00 -5.09 2.06
CA ALA A 233 20.42 -5.37 1.84
C ALA A 233 21.06 -4.30 0.95
N VAL A 234 22.15 -3.71 1.45
CA VAL A 234 22.80 -2.51 0.90
C VAL A 234 24.25 -2.83 0.50
N ASP A 235 24.72 -2.15 -0.54
CA ASP A 235 26.04 -2.22 -1.14
C ASP A 235 26.84 -0.94 -0.83
N ASN A 236 27.57 -0.93 0.28
CA ASN A 236 28.39 0.23 0.68
C ASN A 236 29.84 0.14 0.14
N THR A 237 30.02 -0.35 -1.09
CA THR A 237 31.34 -0.42 -1.72
C THR A 237 31.93 0.97 -2.02
N PHE A 238 33.18 1.21 -1.63
CA PHE A 238 33.90 2.45 -1.93
C PHE A 238 34.47 2.41 -3.36
N GLY A 239 33.71 2.89 -4.36
CA GLY A 239 34.24 3.10 -5.72
C GLY A 239 33.20 3.17 -6.84
N PRO A 240 33.56 3.67 -8.04
CA PRO A 240 32.63 3.74 -9.17
C PRO A 240 32.39 2.33 -9.70
N VAL A 241 31.28 1.72 -9.25
CA VAL A 241 30.62 0.54 -9.83
C VAL A 241 31.51 -0.72 -9.85
N ALA A 242 31.61 -1.42 -8.72
CA ALA A 242 32.19 -2.77 -8.72
C ALA A 242 31.21 -3.78 -9.37
N PRO A 243 31.66 -4.66 -10.28
CA PRO A 243 30.81 -5.74 -10.84
C PRO A 243 30.53 -6.88 -9.84
N SER A 244 30.95 -6.75 -8.58
CA SER A 244 30.90 -7.80 -7.57
C SER A 244 30.16 -7.39 -6.31
N SER A 245 29.20 -8.22 -5.86
CA SER A 245 28.46 -8.04 -4.61
C SER A 245 29.42 -8.03 -3.42
N PRO A 246 29.16 -7.21 -2.39
CA PRO A 246 29.93 -7.20 -1.16
C PRO A 246 29.77 -8.50 -0.37
N PHE A 247 28.71 -9.27 -0.64
CA PHE A 247 28.47 -10.54 0.01
C PHE A 247 29.13 -11.70 -0.74
N VAL A 248 29.82 -12.56 -0.01
CA VAL A 248 30.16 -13.92 -0.46
C VAL A 248 29.00 -14.86 -0.18
N ASN A 249 28.28 -14.63 0.93
CA ASN A 249 27.10 -15.37 1.31
C ASN A 249 26.02 -14.41 1.83
N LEU A 250 24.93 -14.24 1.08
CA LEU A 250 23.71 -13.62 1.59
C LEU A 250 22.57 -14.60 1.37
N SER A 251 22.14 -15.24 2.45
CA SER A 251 21.08 -16.25 2.43
C SER A 251 19.82 -15.73 3.11
N ILE A 252 18.66 -15.87 2.47
CA ILE A 252 17.36 -15.36 2.95
C ILE A 252 16.32 -16.47 2.76
N TYR A 253 16.04 -17.23 3.82
CA TYR A 253 15.18 -18.42 3.75
C TYR A 253 14.09 -18.44 4.82
N ASN A 254 12.91 -18.96 4.49
CA ASN A 254 11.85 -19.20 5.46
C ASN A 254 11.44 -17.97 6.29
N ASN A 255 11.62 -16.74 5.78
CA ASN A 255 11.24 -15.54 6.52
C ASN A 255 9.79 -15.16 6.20
N ASN A 256 9.02 -14.75 7.22
CA ASN A 256 7.67 -14.25 7.06
C ASN A 256 7.67 -12.71 7.11
N LEU A 257 7.55 -12.07 5.95
CA LEU A 257 7.60 -10.61 5.80
C LEU A 257 6.20 -10.05 5.54
N TYR A 258 5.63 -9.40 6.55
CA TYR A 258 4.29 -8.85 6.53
C TYR A 258 4.30 -7.35 6.82
N ALA A 259 3.60 -6.58 5.99
CA ALA A 259 3.30 -5.18 6.26
C ALA A 259 1.81 -4.88 6.11
N GLU A 260 1.29 -4.01 6.97
CA GLU A 260 0.00 -3.37 6.82
C GLU A 260 0.07 -1.89 7.18
N SER A 261 -0.96 -1.12 6.84
CA SER A 261 -1.11 0.26 7.25
C SER A 261 -2.29 0.39 8.22
N VAL A 262 -2.38 1.54 8.89
CA VAL A 262 -3.56 1.88 9.70
C VAL A 262 -4.84 1.80 8.86
N ALA A 263 -5.97 1.49 9.53
CA ALA A 263 -7.24 1.30 8.85
C ALA A 263 -7.60 2.49 7.94
N GLY A 264 -7.98 2.20 6.70
CA GLY A 264 -8.31 3.20 5.68
C GLY A 264 -7.12 3.76 4.90
N SER A 265 -5.88 3.33 5.19
CA SER A 265 -4.68 3.72 4.43
C SER A 265 -4.02 2.51 3.77
N ALA A 266 -3.35 2.74 2.64
CA ALA A 266 -2.54 1.72 1.97
C ALA A 266 -1.12 1.69 2.54
N VAL A 267 -0.46 0.54 2.42
CA VAL A 267 1.00 0.49 2.55
C VAL A 267 1.60 1.35 1.43
N PRO A 268 2.58 2.23 1.70
CA PRO A 268 3.14 3.09 0.67
C PRO A 268 3.69 2.29 -0.52
N SER A 269 3.52 2.79 -1.74
CA SER A 269 4.00 2.13 -2.96
C SER A 269 5.52 2.02 -3.04
N SER A 270 6.25 2.83 -2.28
CA SER A 270 7.72 2.77 -2.15
C SER A 270 8.22 1.68 -1.20
N TRP A 271 7.31 0.93 -0.56
CA TRP A 271 7.69 -0.18 0.31
C TRP A 271 7.86 -1.47 -0.49
N SER A 272 8.74 -2.33 0.00
CA SER A 272 8.91 -3.70 -0.47
C SER A 272 9.13 -4.66 0.69
N ALA A 273 8.75 -5.93 0.52
CA ALA A 273 9.08 -6.93 1.55
C ALA A 273 10.59 -7.15 1.59
N LEU A 274 11.20 -7.39 0.42
CA LEU A 274 12.64 -7.48 0.25
C LEU A 274 13.13 -6.34 -0.64
N LEU A 275 14.03 -5.52 -0.11
CA LEU A 275 14.69 -4.46 -0.86
C LEU A 275 16.18 -4.79 -1.00
N LEU A 276 16.65 -4.83 -2.23
CA LEU A 276 18.05 -5.05 -2.56
C LEU A 276 18.57 -3.79 -3.25
N GLU A 277 19.68 -3.23 -2.77
CA GLU A 277 20.15 -1.97 -3.33
C GLU A 277 20.62 -2.13 -4.78
N SER A 278 21.46 -3.14 -5.05
CA SER A 278 22.14 -3.30 -6.33
C SER A 278 21.78 -4.60 -7.06
N ASP A 279 21.92 -4.59 -8.40
CA ASP A 279 21.75 -5.78 -9.24
C ASP A 279 22.72 -6.91 -8.86
N SER A 280 23.90 -6.53 -8.37
CA SER A 280 24.96 -7.46 -7.99
C SER A 280 24.54 -8.30 -6.77
N ILE A 281 23.87 -7.69 -5.79
CA ILE A 281 23.25 -8.36 -4.64
C ILE A 281 22.09 -9.24 -5.11
N ALA A 282 21.20 -8.70 -5.95
CA ALA A 282 20.04 -9.44 -6.48
C ALA A 282 20.43 -10.74 -7.19
N ARG A 283 21.49 -10.73 -7.99
CA ARG A 283 21.97 -11.94 -8.68
C ARG A 283 22.66 -12.94 -7.76
N ARG A 284 23.40 -12.47 -6.75
CA ARG A 284 24.27 -13.33 -5.93
C ARG A 284 23.64 -13.80 -4.62
N CYS A 285 22.59 -13.15 -4.14
CA CYS A 285 21.85 -13.65 -2.98
C CYS A 285 21.25 -15.04 -3.25
N SER A 286 21.09 -15.82 -2.19
CA SER A 286 20.35 -17.07 -2.17
C SER A 286 19.06 -16.84 -1.41
N SER A 287 17.93 -16.77 -2.10
CA SER A 287 16.63 -16.44 -1.50
C SER A 287 15.57 -17.44 -1.97
N ASN A 288 14.90 -18.10 -1.02
CA ASN A 288 13.77 -19.00 -1.31
C ASN A 288 12.91 -19.32 -0.08
N TYR A 289 11.70 -19.85 -0.29
CA TYR A 289 10.76 -20.25 0.76
C TYR A 289 10.37 -19.10 1.71
N ASN A 290 10.38 -17.86 1.23
CA ASN A 290 9.96 -16.70 2.02
C ASN A 290 8.47 -16.41 1.80
N ASN A 291 7.84 -15.72 2.74
CA ASN A 291 6.56 -15.08 2.50
C ASN A 291 6.77 -13.57 2.33
N PHE A 292 6.28 -13.02 1.22
CA PHE A 292 6.27 -11.59 0.94
C PHE A 292 4.83 -11.11 0.87
N TYR A 293 4.30 -10.53 1.95
CA TYR A 293 2.90 -10.12 1.99
C TYR A 293 2.74 -8.67 2.47
N LEU A 294 2.45 -7.77 1.52
CA LEU A 294 2.04 -6.40 1.80
C LEU A 294 0.52 -6.35 1.70
N LYS A 295 -0.17 -6.12 2.82
CA LYS A 295 -1.63 -6.17 2.90
C LYS A 295 -2.26 -5.10 1.99
N PRO A 296 -3.08 -5.50 0.99
CA PRO A 296 -3.81 -4.54 0.16
C PRO A 296 -4.93 -3.87 0.96
N ILE A 297 -5.36 -2.69 0.53
CA ILE A 297 -6.59 -2.05 1.03
C ILE A 297 -7.83 -2.58 0.30
N PRO A 298 -9.04 -2.44 0.88
CA PRO A 298 -10.28 -2.78 0.19
C PRO A 298 -10.35 -2.11 -1.19
N GLY A 299 -10.55 -2.91 -2.24
CA GLY A 299 -10.60 -2.46 -3.63
C GLY A 299 -9.27 -2.58 -4.40
N GLN A 300 -8.14 -2.84 -3.73
CA GLN A 300 -6.90 -3.22 -4.39
C GLN A 300 -6.83 -4.74 -4.58
N THR A 301 -6.56 -5.17 -5.81
CA THR A 301 -6.44 -6.60 -6.17
C THR A 301 -5.06 -7.18 -5.84
N GLN A 302 -4.04 -6.35 -5.64
CA GLN A 302 -2.69 -6.73 -5.25
C GLN A 302 -2.14 -5.75 -4.22
N GLY A 303 -1.22 -6.21 -3.37
CA GLY A 303 -0.49 -5.37 -2.42
C GLY A 303 0.53 -4.45 -3.08
N GLY A 304 1.47 -3.95 -2.28
CA GLY A 304 2.66 -3.23 -2.79
C GLY A 304 3.68 -4.15 -3.46
N ASN A 305 4.84 -3.61 -3.80
CA ASN A 305 5.93 -4.40 -4.39
C ASN A 305 6.42 -5.48 -3.41
N LEU A 306 6.63 -6.71 -3.89
CA LEU A 306 7.15 -7.78 -3.05
C LEU A 306 8.68 -7.67 -2.93
N VAL A 307 9.34 -7.49 -4.08
CA VAL A 307 10.78 -7.35 -4.18
C VAL A 307 11.12 -6.14 -5.04
N SER A 308 12.13 -5.36 -4.65
CA SER A 308 12.65 -4.25 -5.46
C SER A 308 14.18 -4.24 -5.51
N VAL A 309 14.71 -3.78 -6.65
CA VAL A 309 16.13 -3.53 -6.88
C VAL A 309 16.32 -2.03 -7.09
N GLN A 310 16.81 -1.36 -6.03
CA GLN A 310 16.74 0.10 -5.89
C GLN A 310 17.49 0.87 -6.98
N LEU A 311 18.77 0.58 -7.19
CA LEU A 311 19.61 1.33 -8.13
C LEU A 311 19.21 1.15 -9.60
N LEU A 312 18.47 0.08 -9.91
CA LEU A 312 17.90 -0.15 -11.23
C LEU A 312 16.46 0.36 -11.37
N ASN A 313 15.86 0.86 -10.28
CA ASN A 313 14.45 1.22 -10.20
C ASN A 313 13.51 0.10 -10.68
N LEU A 314 13.85 -1.16 -10.37
CA LEU A 314 13.03 -2.33 -10.70
C LEU A 314 12.19 -2.74 -9.50
N SER A 315 10.93 -3.08 -9.75
CA SER A 315 10.00 -3.55 -8.71
C SER A 315 9.13 -4.69 -9.22
N PHE A 316 8.89 -5.69 -8.37
CA PHE A 316 8.18 -6.92 -8.70
C PHE A 316 6.99 -7.11 -7.76
N ALA A 317 5.78 -7.00 -8.28
CA ALA A 317 4.54 -7.18 -7.53
C ALA A 317 4.15 -8.65 -7.29
N THR A 318 4.85 -9.61 -7.91
CA THR A 318 4.58 -11.05 -7.74
C THR A 318 5.87 -11.85 -7.65
N CYS A 319 5.83 -12.98 -6.91
CA CYS A 319 6.96 -13.91 -6.85
C CYS A 319 7.31 -14.44 -8.25
N SER A 320 6.31 -14.72 -9.09
CA SER A 320 6.55 -15.18 -10.48
C SER A 320 7.34 -14.18 -11.31
N ALA A 321 7.05 -12.87 -11.21
CA ALA A 321 7.79 -11.85 -11.96
C ALA A 321 9.25 -11.75 -11.47
N TRP A 322 9.46 -11.82 -10.15
CA TRP A 322 10.77 -11.84 -9.54
C TRP A 322 11.59 -13.09 -9.95
N THR A 323 10.98 -14.28 -9.87
CA THR A 323 11.61 -15.54 -10.31
C THR A 323 11.96 -15.52 -11.79
N ALA A 324 11.10 -14.98 -12.66
CA ALA A 324 11.39 -14.88 -14.08
C ALA A 324 12.61 -13.99 -14.38
N ALA A 325 12.80 -12.91 -13.61
CA ALA A 325 13.89 -11.96 -13.83
C ALA A 325 15.23 -12.40 -13.21
N TYR A 326 15.21 -12.99 -12.01
CA TYR A 326 16.43 -13.27 -11.24
C TYR A 326 16.63 -14.75 -10.87
N ASN A 327 15.68 -15.62 -11.20
CA ASN A 327 15.69 -17.05 -10.85
C ASN A 327 15.86 -17.28 -9.34
N LYS A 328 15.16 -16.47 -8.53
CA LYS A 328 15.11 -16.57 -7.06
C LYS A 328 13.68 -16.87 -6.61
N ASP A 329 13.54 -17.33 -5.36
CA ASP A 329 12.26 -17.39 -4.67
C ASP A 329 11.17 -18.21 -5.37
N SER A 330 11.57 -19.30 -6.04
CA SER A 330 10.66 -20.17 -6.80
C SER A 330 9.60 -20.88 -5.93
N ASN A 331 9.88 -21.07 -4.64
CA ASN A 331 8.97 -21.65 -3.65
C ASN A 331 8.48 -20.61 -2.63
N SER A 332 8.82 -19.34 -2.83
CA SER A 332 8.32 -18.27 -1.98
C SER A 332 6.88 -17.93 -2.35
N VAL A 333 6.14 -17.43 -1.38
CA VAL A 333 4.71 -17.18 -1.48
C VAL A 333 4.37 -15.73 -1.13
N SER A 334 3.16 -15.33 -1.47
CA SER A 334 2.55 -14.07 -1.00
C SER A 334 1.18 -14.39 -0.44
N LEU A 335 1.17 -14.82 0.83
CA LEU A 335 -0.03 -15.28 1.53
C LEU A 335 -0.21 -14.51 2.83
N ASN A 336 -1.48 -14.21 3.16
CA ASN A 336 -1.83 -13.61 4.43
C ASN A 336 -1.65 -14.64 5.55
N PRO A 337 -0.76 -14.43 6.53
CA PRO A 337 -0.54 -15.39 7.62
C PRO A 337 -1.71 -15.45 8.62
N VAL A 338 -2.57 -14.43 8.65
CA VAL A 338 -3.67 -14.26 9.63
C VAL A 338 -3.14 -14.38 11.05
N PHE A 339 -2.44 -13.36 11.53
CA PHE A 339 -1.80 -13.41 12.85
C PHE A 339 -2.80 -13.47 14.01
N ALA A 340 -2.44 -14.21 15.07
CA ALA A 340 -3.22 -14.40 16.29
C ALA A 340 -3.59 -13.12 17.06
N GLY A 341 -2.93 -12.00 16.77
CA GLY A 341 -3.32 -10.71 17.29
C GLY A 341 -2.37 -9.60 16.85
N ALA A 342 -2.68 -8.36 17.24
CA ALA A 342 -1.85 -7.19 16.93
C ALA A 342 -0.39 -7.38 17.40
N ASN A 343 -0.20 -7.90 18.62
CA ASN A 343 1.11 -8.10 19.26
C ASN A 343 1.55 -9.58 19.30
N LEU A 344 0.82 -10.47 18.64
CA LEU A 344 1.10 -11.91 18.61
C LEU A 344 1.32 -12.33 17.15
N SER A 345 2.58 -12.41 16.74
CA SER A 345 2.99 -12.73 15.36
C SER A 345 3.04 -14.24 15.07
N ILE A 346 2.14 -15.00 15.68
CA ILE A 346 1.93 -16.43 15.40
C ILE A 346 0.94 -16.53 14.23
N PRO A 347 1.33 -17.12 13.08
CA PRO A 347 0.40 -17.37 11.98
C PRO A 347 -0.71 -18.33 12.40
N LEU A 348 -1.87 -18.20 11.77
CA LEU A 348 -3.02 -19.08 12.01
C LEU A 348 -3.58 -19.71 10.72
N SER A 349 -3.23 -19.14 9.57
CA SER A 349 -3.72 -19.59 8.27
C SER A 349 -3.23 -21.00 7.94
N ALA A 350 -4.16 -21.93 7.65
CA ALA A 350 -3.79 -23.27 7.23
C ALA A 350 -3.03 -23.32 5.91
N ALA A 351 -3.34 -22.39 4.99
CA ALA A 351 -2.61 -22.25 3.73
C ALA A 351 -1.15 -21.80 3.92
N PHE A 352 -0.80 -21.31 5.12
CA PHE A 352 0.55 -20.86 5.47
C PHE A 352 1.41 -21.94 6.14
N ASN A 353 0.79 -23.02 6.60
CA ASN A 353 1.41 -24.08 7.38
C ASN A 353 2.33 -24.96 6.51
N ASP A 354 3.41 -25.47 7.10
CA ASP A 354 4.35 -26.42 6.50
C ASP A 354 4.98 -25.93 5.16
N LEU A 355 5.03 -24.62 4.92
CA LEU A 355 5.51 -24.06 3.65
C LEU A 355 7.04 -23.85 3.58
N GLY A 356 7.77 -24.01 4.67
CA GLY A 356 9.22 -23.81 4.71
C GLY A 356 10.04 -25.06 4.36
N ILE A 357 11.36 -24.92 4.45
CA ILE A 357 12.33 -26.01 4.27
C ILE A 357 13.31 -26.09 5.45
N PRO A 358 13.76 -27.27 5.90
CA PRO A 358 14.83 -27.36 6.90
C PRO A 358 16.07 -26.59 6.43
N PHE A 359 16.56 -25.67 7.26
CA PHE A 359 17.59 -24.72 6.84
C PHE A 359 18.53 -24.37 8.00
N GLY A 360 19.84 -24.28 7.70
CA GLY A 360 20.87 -23.82 8.63
C GLY A 360 21.03 -24.63 9.93
N GLY A 361 20.51 -25.86 10.01
CA GLY A 361 20.50 -26.63 11.27
C GLY A 361 19.61 -26.04 12.37
N ILE A 362 18.67 -25.15 12.01
CA ILE A 362 17.71 -24.55 12.95
C ILE A 362 16.59 -25.56 13.20
N GLY A 363 16.72 -26.34 14.27
CA GLY A 363 15.79 -27.44 14.59
C GLY A 363 14.61 -27.06 15.50
N SER A 364 14.62 -25.85 16.07
CA SER A 364 13.56 -25.36 16.96
C SER A 364 13.12 -23.96 16.59
N ASP A 365 11.89 -23.61 16.94
CA ASP A 365 11.31 -22.28 16.78
C ASP A 365 11.70 -21.34 17.94
N ILE A 366 11.15 -20.12 17.96
CA ILE A 366 11.39 -19.11 19.01
C ILE A 366 10.98 -19.56 20.42
N ASN A 367 10.02 -20.48 20.55
CA ASN A 367 9.53 -20.99 21.83
C ASN A 367 10.22 -22.30 22.23
N GLY A 368 11.17 -22.79 21.41
CA GLY A 368 11.86 -24.05 21.62
C GLY A 368 11.09 -25.28 21.14
N ILE A 369 9.97 -25.10 20.44
CA ILE A 369 9.21 -26.19 19.82
C ILE A 369 10.04 -26.74 18.67
N THR A 370 10.16 -28.08 18.58
CA THR A 370 10.86 -28.73 17.48
C THR A 370 10.12 -28.46 16.17
N ARG A 371 10.86 -27.97 15.18
CA ARG A 371 10.36 -27.76 13.83
C ARG A 371 10.14 -29.08 13.11
N ASN A 372 9.15 -29.13 12.24
CA ASN A 372 8.97 -30.24 11.31
C ASN A 372 10.26 -30.47 10.52
N THR A 373 10.75 -31.72 10.54
CA THR A 373 12.05 -32.09 9.96
C THR A 373 12.07 -32.11 8.44
N THR A 374 10.91 -31.96 7.78
CA THR A 374 10.78 -31.96 6.32
C THR A 374 10.12 -30.70 5.79
N THR A 375 9.16 -30.14 6.52
CA THR A 375 8.32 -29.02 6.08
C THR A 375 8.09 -28.04 7.23
N PRO A 376 9.14 -27.40 7.80
CA PRO A 376 8.96 -26.47 8.90
C PRO A 376 8.11 -25.25 8.48
N ASP A 377 7.53 -24.54 9.44
CA ASP A 377 6.79 -23.32 9.14
C ASP A 377 7.71 -22.13 8.79
N ILE A 378 7.23 -21.29 7.87
CA ILE A 378 7.87 -20.00 7.54
C ILE A 378 7.71 -19.04 8.74
N GLY A 379 8.81 -18.39 9.13
CA GLY A 379 8.85 -17.42 10.23
C GLY A 379 9.27 -18.04 11.56
N ALA A 380 9.17 -17.24 12.62
CA ALA A 380 9.77 -17.52 13.93
C ALA A 380 9.06 -18.61 14.75
N PHE A 381 7.85 -19.00 14.36
CA PHE A 381 7.00 -19.91 15.12
C PHE A 381 6.71 -21.16 14.30
N GLU A 382 6.77 -22.31 14.95
CA GLU A 382 6.13 -23.53 14.46
C GLU A 382 4.70 -23.56 15.02
N PHE A 383 3.71 -23.82 14.17
CA PHE A 383 2.31 -23.75 14.56
C PHE A 383 1.49 -24.93 14.02
N THR A 384 0.24 -25.00 14.44
CA THR A 384 -0.72 -25.98 13.93
C THR A 384 -2.04 -25.25 13.74
N PRO A 385 -2.56 -25.17 12.50
CA PRO A 385 -3.82 -24.51 12.21
C PRO A 385 -4.99 -25.17 12.92
N SER A 386 -6.06 -24.40 13.15
CA SER A 386 -7.29 -24.97 13.70
C SER A 386 -7.91 -25.98 12.73
N PRO A 387 -8.41 -27.14 13.21
CA PRO A 387 -9.21 -28.03 12.38
C PRO A 387 -10.51 -27.39 11.90
N ASN A 388 -11.15 -26.62 12.78
CA ASN A 388 -12.43 -25.97 12.53
C ASN A 388 -12.21 -24.46 12.42
N ASP A 389 -12.34 -23.92 11.21
CA ASP A 389 -12.18 -22.49 10.94
C ASP A 389 -12.92 -22.14 9.63
N VAL A 390 -14.01 -21.40 9.74
CA VAL A 390 -14.83 -20.94 8.61
C VAL A 390 -15.07 -19.45 8.72
N GLY A 391 -14.95 -18.75 7.60
CA GLY A 391 -15.15 -17.30 7.57
C GLY A 391 -15.90 -16.81 6.34
N VAL A 392 -16.27 -15.53 6.38
CA VAL A 392 -16.82 -14.80 5.24
C VAL A 392 -15.70 -13.99 4.57
N VAL A 393 -15.43 -14.27 3.29
CA VAL A 393 -14.38 -13.56 2.54
C VAL A 393 -14.91 -12.43 1.65
N ALA A 394 -16.21 -12.41 1.33
CA ALA A 394 -16.80 -11.33 0.56
C ALA A 394 -18.32 -11.19 0.76
N LEU A 395 -18.80 -9.95 0.68
CA LEU A 395 -20.19 -9.65 0.34
C LEU A 395 -20.31 -9.64 -1.19
N VAL A 396 -21.10 -10.56 -1.76
CA VAL A 396 -21.29 -10.71 -3.21
C VAL A 396 -22.50 -9.92 -3.69
N SER A 397 -23.54 -9.82 -2.86
CA SER A 397 -24.71 -8.98 -3.08
C SER A 397 -25.22 -8.48 -1.73
N PRO A 398 -25.69 -7.23 -1.61
CA PRO A 398 -25.80 -6.19 -2.64
C PRO A 398 -24.45 -5.63 -3.10
N ILE A 399 -24.41 -5.10 -4.33
CA ILE A 399 -23.31 -4.27 -4.84
C ILE A 399 -23.76 -2.81 -4.91
N SER A 400 -22.83 -1.88 -4.74
CA SER A 400 -23.11 -0.45 -4.92
C SER A 400 -23.67 -0.18 -6.32
N GLY A 401 -24.64 0.72 -6.42
CA GLY A 401 -25.29 0.99 -7.69
C GLY A 401 -26.41 2.04 -7.64
N CYS A 402 -27.03 2.24 -8.79
CA CYS A 402 -28.10 3.20 -8.99
C CYS A 402 -29.45 2.63 -8.57
N GLY A 403 -30.22 3.39 -7.78
CA GLY A 403 -31.61 3.09 -7.45
C GLY A 403 -31.79 1.68 -6.90
N LEU A 404 -30.96 1.27 -5.94
CA LEU A 404 -31.07 -0.05 -5.34
C LEU A 404 -32.51 -0.25 -4.81
N GLY A 405 -33.10 -1.41 -5.05
CA GLY A 405 -34.53 -1.62 -4.83
C GLY A 405 -34.93 -1.78 -3.36
N THR A 406 -36.24 -1.99 -3.15
CA THR A 406 -36.81 -2.33 -1.83
C THR A 406 -36.60 -3.78 -1.42
N ALA A 407 -36.19 -4.64 -2.36
CA ALA A 407 -35.98 -6.06 -2.15
C ALA A 407 -34.68 -6.51 -2.84
N VAL A 408 -33.54 -6.24 -2.22
CA VAL A 408 -32.23 -6.68 -2.71
C VAL A 408 -31.76 -7.91 -1.90
N PRO A 409 -31.39 -9.03 -2.54
CA PRO A 409 -30.90 -10.20 -1.83
C PRO A 409 -29.52 -9.95 -1.20
N VAL A 410 -29.24 -10.63 -0.09
CA VAL A 410 -27.92 -10.60 0.55
C VAL A 410 -27.23 -11.94 0.31
N SER A 411 -26.08 -11.90 -0.36
CA SER A 411 -25.27 -13.08 -0.66
C SER A 411 -23.82 -12.86 -0.27
N VAL A 412 -23.20 -13.89 0.30
CA VAL A 412 -21.84 -13.86 0.82
C VAL A 412 -21.03 -15.03 0.29
N ARG A 413 -19.71 -14.85 0.18
CA ARG A 413 -18.78 -15.92 -0.13
C ARG A 413 -18.18 -16.44 1.18
N LEU A 414 -18.44 -17.71 1.48
CA LEU A 414 -17.86 -18.42 2.61
C LEU A 414 -16.60 -19.16 2.17
N VAL A 415 -15.69 -19.41 3.12
CA VAL A 415 -14.50 -20.23 2.95
C VAL A 415 -14.29 -21.09 4.18
N ASN A 416 -13.70 -22.27 4.01
CA ASN A 416 -13.18 -23.07 5.11
C ASN A 416 -11.66 -22.90 5.18
N PHE A 417 -11.18 -22.17 6.18
CA PHE A 417 -9.75 -21.98 6.45
C PHE A 417 -9.17 -23.12 7.29
N GLY A 418 -10.01 -23.96 7.89
CA GLY A 418 -9.60 -25.07 8.73
C GLY A 418 -9.06 -26.26 7.94
N THR A 419 -8.53 -27.24 8.67
CA THR A 419 -7.94 -28.46 8.08
C THR A 419 -8.91 -29.63 7.95
N VAL A 420 -10.16 -29.50 8.42
CA VAL A 420 -11.22 -30.50 8.22
C VAL A 420 -12.48 -29.91 7.60
N ALA A 421 -13.25 -30.73 6.87
CA ALA A 421 -14.47 -30.30 6.22
C ALA A 421 -15.53 -29.83 7.23
N GLN A 422 -16.20 -28.71 6.94
CA GLN A 422 -17.20 -28.10 7.82
C GLN A 422 -18.58 -28.13 7.21
N SER A 423 -19.60 -28.31 8.05
CA SER A 423 -21.02 -28.32 7.65
C SER A 423 -21.93 -27.91 8.80
N ASN A 424 -23.18 -27.57 8.49
CA ASN A 424 -24.24 -27.27 9.47
C ASN A 424 -23.88 -26.18 10.49
N PHE A 425 -23.25 -25.10 10.03
CA PHE A 425 -22.87 -23.97 10.88
C PHE A 425 -23.73 -22.73 10.61
N GLY A 426 -23.84 -21.89 11.63
CA GLY A 426 -24.57 -20.63 11.56
C GLY A 426 -23.77 -19.52 10.89
N LEU A 427 -24.47 -18.52 10.37
CA LEU A 427 -23.90 -17.28 9.88
C LEU A 427 -24.92 -16.15 10.01
N ALA A 428 -24.45 -14.92 10.00
CA ALA A 428 -25.31 -13.76 10.14
C ALA A 428 -24.78 -12.55 9.36
N TYR A 429 -25.65 -11.58 9.11
CA TYR A 429 -25.25 -10.24 8.72
C TYR A 429 -26.02 -9.17 9.50
N THR A 430 -25.42 -7.98 9.62
CA THR A 430 -26.06 -6.77 10.16
C THR A 430 -26.01 -5.65 9.12
N LEU A 431 -27.00 -4.76 9.16
CA LEU A 431 -27.09 -3.55 8.34
C LEU A 431 -27.06 -2.34 9.27
N GLY A 432 -26.04 -1.49 9.15
CA GLY A 432 -25.89 -0.29 9.98
C GLY A 432 -25.81 -0.56 11.49
N GLY A 433 -25.33 -1.74 11.90
CA GLY A 433 -25.30 -2.17 13.30
C GLY A 433 -26.66 -2.57 13.88
N GLY A 434 -27.70 -2.74 13.04
CA GLY A 434 -29.01 -3.24 13.46
C GLY A 434 -29.02 -4.71 13.86
N SER A 435 -30.21 -5.24 14.16
CA SER A 435 -30.38 -6.65 14.57
C SER A 435 -29.82 -7.63 13.52
N PRO A 436 -29.05 -8.66 13.94
CA PRO A 436 -28.53 -9.65 13.02
C PRO A 436 -29.63 -10.44 12.33
N VAL A 437 -29.51 -10.58 11.01
CA VAL A 437 -30.27 -11.54 10.21
C VAL A 437 -29.44 -12.80 10.12
N THR A 438 -30.00 -13.94 10.56
CA THR A 438 -29.29 -15.21 10.68
C THR A 438 -29.62 -16.16 9.54
N GLY A 439 -28.69 -17.06 9.26
CA GLY A 439 -28.83 -18.16 8.32
C GLY A 439 -28.06 -19.39 8.82
N THR A 440 -28.29 -20.52 8.16
CA THR A 440 -27.56 -21.77 8.43
C THR A 440 -27.08 -22.34 7.11
N PHE A 441 -25.79 -22.61 7.01
CA PHE A 441 -25.22 -23.32 5.88
C PHE A 441 -25.26 -24.83 6.16
N ALA A 442 -26.15 -25.54 5.46
CA ALA A 442 -26.34 -26.99 5.63
C ALA A 442 -25.47 -27.86 4.70
N GLY A 443 -24.77 -27.25 3.74
CA GLY A 443 -23.84 -27.96 2.85
C GLY A 443 -22.52 -28.31 3.54
N THR A 444 -21.58 -28.84 2.78
CA THR A 444 -20.20 -29.11 3.22
C THR A 444 -19.23 -28.23 2.44
N ILE A 445 -18.25 -27.65 3.13
CA ILE A 445 -17.11 -26.94 2.53
C ILE A 445 -15.83 -27.70 2.93
N ASN A 446 -15.07 -28.19 1.96
CA ASN A 446 -13.78 -28.83 2.24
C ASN A 446 -12.72 -27.77 2.58
N PRO A 447 -11.62 -28.14 3.26
CA PRO A 447 -10.49 -27.23 3.50
C PRO A 447 -10.06 -26.48 2.23
N GLY A 448 -9.96 -25.15 2.31
CA GLY A 448 -9.56 -24.28 1.20
C GLY A 448 -10.65 -23.97 0.16
N ASP A 449 -11.79 -24.67 0.17
CA ASP A 449 -12.89 -24.41 -0.76
C ASP A 449 -13.68 -23.15 -0.37
N THR A 450 -14.36 -22.57 -1.37
CA THR A 450 -15.28 -21.46 -1.16
C THR A 450 -16.68 -21.77 -1.70
N VAL A 451 -17.72 -21.22 -1.06
CA VAL A 451 -19.11 -21.41 -1.49
C VAL A 451 -19.91 -20.12 -1.40
N LEU A 452 -20.80 -19.88 -2.36
CA LEU A 452 -21.76 -18.78 -2.31
C LEU A 452 -22.96 -19.18 -1.44
N PHE A 453 -23.29 -18.36 -0.45
CA PHE A 453 -24.50 -18.49 0.33
C PHE A 453 -25.39 -17.25 0.16
N THR A 454 -26.69 -17.46 -0.02
CA THR A 454 -27.68 -16.38 -0.10
C THR A 454 -28.63 -16.50 1.09
N PHE A 455 -28.75 -15.43 1.88
CA PHE A 455 -29.69 -15.38 3.00
C PHE A 455 -31.14 -15.40 2.49
N THR A 456 -32.04 -15.98 3.28
CA THR A 456 -33.47 -15.90 3.02
C THR A 456 -33.98 -14.49 3.30
N GLY A 457 -34.74 -13.92 2.36
CA GLY A 457 -35.28 -12.56 2.46
C GLY A 457 -34.45 -11.54 1.69
N SER A 458 -34.74 -10.27 1.92
CA SER A 458 -34.13 -9.16 1.21
C SER A 458 -34.03 -7.92 2.09
N VAL A 459 -33.13 -7.03 1.73
CA VAL A 459 -32.97 -5.70 2.35
C VAL A 459 -33.56 -4.61 1.47
N ASN A 460 -34.07 -3.56 2.11
CA ASN A 460 -34.53 -2.34 1.43
C ASN A 460 -33.38 -1.33 1.37
N LEU A 461 -32.92 -1.03 0.15
CA LEU A 461 -31.86 -0.06 -0.12
C LEU A 461 -32.36 1.10 -1.01
N SER A 462 -33.68 1.32 -1.06
CA SER A 462 -34.33 2.30 -1.93
C SER A 462 -34.06 3.75 -1.56
N THR A 463 -33.65 4.01 -0.33
CA THR A 463 -33.24 5.33 0.10
C THR A 463 -31.78 5.55 -0.31
N PRO A 464 -31.46 6.58 -1.10
CA PRO A 464 -30.07 6.87 -1.45
C PRO A 464 -29.22 7.11 -0.20
N GLY A 465 -28.00 6.58 -0.21
CA GLY A 465 -27.09 6.64 0.94
C GLY A 465 -26.13 5.45 0.98
N THR A 466 -25.24 5.49 1.96
CA THR A 466 -24.26 4.41 2.21
C THR A 466 -24.79 3.47 3.28
N TYR A 467 -24.80 2.18 2.96
CA TYR A 467 -25.24 1.09 3.80
C TYR A 467 -24.05 0.23 4.24
N ASN A 468 -23.79 0.15 5.53
CA ASN A 468 -22.68 -0.65 6.06
C ASN A 468 -23.17 -2.06 6.43
N PHE A 469 -22.64 -3.06 5.76
CA PHE A 469 -22.86 -4.48 6.04
C PHE A 469 -21.71 -5.04 6.85
N SER A 470 -22.02 -5.86 7.86
CA SER A 470 -21.07 -6.77 8.47
C SER A 470 -21.65 -8.17 8.41
N ALA A 471 -20.94 -9.11 7.77
CA ALA A 471 -21.36 -10.50 7.62
C ALA A 471 -20.29 -11.44 8.18
N TYR A 472 -20.72 -12.46 8.92
CA TYR A 472 -19.82 -13.33 9.69
C TYR A 472 -20.40 -14.74 9.89
N THR A 473 -19.53 -15.71 10.13
CA THR A 473 -19.85 -17.08 10.54
C THR A 473 -20.05 -17.14 12.07
N THR A 474 -20.77 -18.16 12.55
CA THR A 474 -21.03 -18.38 13.98
C THR A 474 -20.82 -19.85 14.39
N LEU A 475 -19.84 -20.51 13.79
CA LEU A 475 -19.47 -21.88 14.16
C LEU A 475 -18.96 -21.89 15.62
N GLY A 476 -19.67 -22.58 16.51
CA GLY A 476 -19.35 -22.57 17.95
C GLY A 476 -18.01 -23.24 18.30
N SER A 477 -17.51 -24.14 17.44
CA SER A 477 -16.22 -24.81 17.59
C SER A 477 -15.13 -24.19 16.71
N ASP A 478 -15.38 -23.00 16.16
CA ASP A 478 -14.38 -22.27 15.38
C ASP A 478 -13.19 -21.90 16.27
N GLY A 479 -12.00 -22.24 15.81
CA GLY A 479 -10.76 -21.97 16.53
C GLY A 479 -10.14 -20.61 16.22
N GLN A 480 -10.62 -19.88 15.20
CA GLN A 480 -9.97 -18.66 14.69
C GLN A 480 -10.94 -17.52 14.33
N ASN A 481 -11.65 -16.99 15.32
CA ASN A 481 -12.70 -15.98 15.11
C ASN A 481 -12.25 -14.65 14.47
N LEU A 482 -10.94 -14.39 14.33
CA LEU A 482 -10.40 -13.16 13.74
C LEU A 482 -10.64 -13.05 12.23
N ASN A 483 -10.91 -14.17 11.55
CA ASN A 483 -11.14 -14.22 10.10
C ASN A 483 -12.62 -14.46 9.74
N ASP A 484 -13.53 -14.49 10.72
CA ASP A 484 -14.95 -14.80 10.51
C ASP A 484 -15.70 -13.71 9.74
N THR A 485 -15.28 -12.45 9.91
CA THR A 485 -16.11 -11.27 9.59
C THR A 485 -15.59 -10.48 8.40
N VAL A 486 -16.48 -10.17 7.45
CA VAL A 486 -16.27 -9.14 6.43
C VAL A 486 -17.17 -7.93 6.69
N THR A 487 -16.62 -6.72 6.51
CA THR A 487 -17.39 -5.47 6.56
C THR A 487 -17.29 -4.74 5.22
N VAL A 488 -18.42 -4.34 4.65
CA VAL A 488 -18.51 -3.73 3.31
C VAL A 488 -19.51 -2.58 3.31
N SER A 489 -19.13 -1.44 2.72
CA SER A 489 -20.04 -0.32 2.47
C SER A 489 -20.64 -0.40 1.07
N VAL A 490 -21.96 -0.32 0.99
CA VAL A 490 -22.75 -0.39 -0.25
C VAL A 490 -23.43 0.95 -0.48
N LEU A 491 -23.11 1.61 -1.58
CA LEU A 491 -23.66 2.91 -1.95
C LEU A 491 -24.89 2.74 -2.83
N SER A 492 -26.03 3.25 -2.37
CA SER A 492 -27.24 3.44 -3.19
C SER A 492 -27.26 4.86 -3.73
N VAL A 493 -27.15 5.00 -5.05
CA VAL A 493 -27.14 6.31 -5.74
C VAL A 493 -28.55 6.67 -6.20
N PRO A 494 -29.01 7.94 -6.10
CA PRO A 494 -30.32 8.35 -6.60
C PRO A 494 -30.51 8.00 -8.08
N LEU A 495 -31.70 7.52 -8.46
CA LEU A 495 -32.07 7.19 -9.84
C LEU A 495 -33.16 8.15 -10.34
N ILE A 496 -32.85 8.94 -11.36
CA ILE A 496 -33.77 9.88 -12.00
C ILE A 496 -34.55 9.16 -13.10
N GLY A 497 -35.87 9.06 -12.93
CA GLY A 497 -36.77 8.37 -13.86
C GLY A 497 -37.50 9.25 -14.87
N THR A 498 -37.42 10.57 -14.73
CA THR A 498 -38.14 11.51 -15.60
C THR A 498 -37.37 11.73 -16.90
N MET A 499 -38.03 11.51 -18.05
CA MET A 499 -37.49 11.71 -19.39
C MET A 499 -38.36 12.67 -20.20
N PRO A 500 -37.79 13.56 -21.04
CA PRO A 500 -36.35 13.76 -21.26
C PRO A 500 -35.66 14.34 -20.03
N TYR A 501 -34.43 13.89 -19.76
CA TYR A 501 -33.60 14.49 -18.72
C TYR A 501 -33.00 15.78 -19.25
N TYR A 502 -33.08 16.85 -18.47
CA TYR A 502 -32.51 18.17 -18.78
C TYR A 502 -31.99 18.80 -17.50
N GLU A 503 -30.76 19.29 -17.54
CA GLU A 503 -30.11 20.00 -16.46
C GLU A 503 -29.38 21.24 -17.02
N ASP A 504 -29.81 22.42 -16.59
CA ASP A 504 -29.26 23.73 -16.96
C ASP A 504 -28.35 24.32 -15.87
N PHE A 505 -28.17 23.62 -14.75
CA PHE A 505 -27.32 24.02 -13.63
C PHE A 505 -27.66 25.35 -12.97
N GLU A 506 -28.78 26.01 -13.27
CA GLU A 506 -29.07 27.34 -12.72
C GLU A 506 -29.48 27.25 -11.23
N ALA A 507 -30.36 26.29 -10.91
CA ALA A 507 -30.90 26.17 -9.55
C ALA A 507 -29.97 25.40 -8.59
N SER A 508 -29.31 24.36 -9.08
CA SER A 508 -28.43 23.49 -8.27
C SER A 508 -27.42 22.76 -9.16
N SER A 509 -26.63 21.85 -8.61
CA SER A 509 -25.79 20.98 -9.42
C SER A 509 -26.57 19.87 -10.15
N GLY A 510 -27.87 19.71 -9.91
CA GLY A 510 -28.65 18.66 -10.57
C GLY A 510 -28.30 17.24 -10.15
N GLY A 511 -27.60 17.08 -9.02
CA GLY A 511 -26.99 15.81 -8.61
C GLY A 511 -25.65 15.50 -9.30
N TRP A 512 -25.12 16.42 -10.10
CA TRP A 512 -23.78 16.30 -10.64
C TRP A 512 -22.73 16.58 -9.57
N SER A 513 -21.59 15.91 -9.71
CA SER A 513 -20.46 16.04 -8.79
C SER A 513 -19.14 15.92 -9.54
N SER A 514 -18.09 16.56 -9.00
CA SER A 514 -16.74 16.43 -9.53
C SER A 514 -15.79 15.72 -8.56
N TYR A 515 -14.85 14.95 -9.10
CA TYR A 515 -13.84 14.21 -8.34
C TYR A 515 -12.60 13.90 -9.20
N GLY A 516 -11.58 13.26 -8.61
CA GLY A 516 -10.36 12.86 -9.30
C GLY A 516 -9.11 13.52 -8.74
N ALA A 517 -7.96 13.31 -9.38
CA ALA A 517 -6.68 13.89 -8.99
C ALA A 517 -6.55 15.30 -9.57
N ASN A 518 -6.09 16.25 -8.74
CA ASN A 518 -5.92 17.67 -9.09
C ASN A 518 -7.18 18.33 -9.70
N ASN A 519 -8.36 17.89 -9.28
CA ASN A 519 -9.65 18.32 -9.83
C ASN A 519 -9.87 19.85 -9.77
N SER A 520 -10.08 20.47 -10.93
CA SER A 520 -10.37 21.90 -11.10
C SER A 520 -11.84 22.22 -11.39
N TRP A 521 -12.72 21.24 -11.58
CA TRP A 521 -14.13 21.47 -11.92
C TRP A 521 -14.89 22.24 -10.83
N GLN A 522 -15.52 23.34 -11.24
CA GLN A 522 -16.30 24.23 -10.38
C GLN A 522 -17.63 24.59 -11.06
N ARG A 523 -18.73 24.55 -10.29
CA ARG A 523 -20.01 25.13 -10.73
C ARG A 523 -20.09 26.58 -10.32
N GLY A 524 -20.39 27.46 -11.25
CA GLY A 524 -20.59 28.88 -10.98
C GLY A 524 -20.69 29.69 -12.26
N THR A 525 -20.53 31.01 -12.14
CA THR A 525 -20.47 31.90 -13.29
C THR A 525 -19.02 31.98 -13.79
N PRO A 526 -18.70 31.51 -15.00
CA PRO A 526 -17.35 31.59 -15.54
C PRO A 526 -16.98 33.04 -15.82
N THR A 527 -15.76 33.41 -15.45
CA THR A 527 -15.12 34.70 -15.72
C THR A 527 -13.65 34.51 -16.08
N GLY A 528 -13.30 33.38 -16.69
CA GLY A 528 -11.94 33.08 -17.15
C GLY A 528 -11.54 33.93 -18.37
N PRO A 529 -10.24 33.99 -18.72
CA PRO A 529 -9.75 34.75 -19.88
C PRO A 529 -10.40 34.41 -21.23
N VAL A 530 -10.84 33.16 -21.44
CA VAL A 530 -11.48 32.67 -22.67
C VAL A 530 -12.93 32.26 -22.40
N ILE A 531 -13.18 31.39 -21.42
CA ILE A 531 -14.49 30.93 -20.99
C ILE A 531 -15.08 31.97 -20.02
N THR A 532 -15.67 33.00 -20.62
CA THR A 532 -16.09 34.23 -19.94
C THR A 532 -17.56 34.25 -19.50
N SER A 533 -18.33 33.21 -19.81
CA SER A 533 -19.75 33.12 -19.48
C SER A 533 -20.27 31.69 -19.55
N ALA A 534 -21.41 31.43 -18.91
CA ALA A 534 -22.15 30.18 -19.02
C ALA A 534 -22.78 30.04 -20.42
N GLY A 535 -23.10 28.81 -20.83
CA GLY A 535 -23.63 28.51 -22.16
C GLY A 535 -25.10 28.87 -22.28
N GLY A 536 -25.87 28.67 -21.20
CA GLY A 536 -27.19 29.21 -20.92
C GLY A 536 -27.16 29.94 -19.57
N GLY A 537 -28.15 30.79 -19.31
CA GLY A 537 -28.30 31.42 -17.99
C GLY A 537 -27.04 32.12 -17.45
N THR A 538 -26.65 31.76 -16.23
CA THR A 538 -25.51 32.35 -15.50
C THR A 538 -24.60 31.33 -14.82
N GLN A 539 -24.98 30.06 -14.76
CA GLN A 539 -24.24 29.00 -14.07
C GLN A 539 -23.85 27.90 -15.06
N SER A 540 -22.60 27.47 -15.03
CA SER A 540 -22.14 26.27 -15.74
C SER A 540 -21.10 25.53 -14.91
N TRP A 541 -20.72 24.33 -15.35
CA TRP A 541 -19.53 23.66 -14.81
C TRP A 541 -18.32 24.00 -15.68
N THR A 542 -17.26 24.52 -15.06
CA THR A 542 -16.01 24.87 -15.74
C THR A 542 -14.80 24.37 -14.96
N THR A 543 -13.75 23.89 -15.64
CA THR A 543 -12.45 23.61 -15.02
C THR A 543 -11.79 24.94 -14.64
N ASN A 544 -11.95 25.35 -13.38
CA ASN A 544 -11.65 26.67 -12.83
C ASN A 544 -12.48 27.81 -13.46
N LEU A 545 -13.28 28.50 -12.63
CA LEU A 545 -14.18 29.56 -13.12
C LEU A 545 -13.44 30.85 -13.50
N THR A 546 -12.21 31.06 -13.04
CA THR A 546 -11.54 32.37 -13.09
C THR A 546 -10.18 32.36 -13.78
N GLY A 547 -9.72 31.21 -14.23
CA GLY A 547 -8.42 31.02 -14.87
C GLY A 547 -8.17 29.56 -15.17
N ASP A 548 -6.89 29.20 -15.29
CA ASP A 548 -6.53 27.93 -15.90
C ASP A 548 -6.83 26.66 -15.05
N TYR A 549 -6.95 25.51 -15.71
CA TYR A 549 -6.96 24.19 -15.08
C TYR A 549 -5.59 23.80 -14.47
N ASN A 550 -5.50 22.67 -13.77
CA ASN A 550 -4.27 22.26 -13.08
C ASN A 550 -3.37 21.35 -13.93
N ASP A 551 -2.06 21.38 -13.68
CA ASP A 551 -1.13 20.36 -14.20
C ASP A 551 -1.39 18.98 -13.58
N ASN A 552 -1.07 17.92 -14.33
CA ASN A 552 -1.21 16.51 -13.97
C ASN A 552 -2.62 16.16 -13.47
N GLU A 553 -3.64 16.74 -14.11
CA GLU A 553 -5.03 16.57 -13.74
C GLU A 553 -5.61 15.30 -14.38
N LEU A 554 -6.31 14.51 -13.56
CA LEU A 554 -7.19 13.43 -14.02
C LEU A 554 -8.47 13.56 -13.22
N SER A 555 -9.41 14.32 -13.77
CA SER A 555 -10.63 14.70 -13.08
C SER A 555 -11.88 14.34 -13.87
N TYR A 556 -13.00 14.29 -13.16
CA TYR A 556 -14.26 13.84 -13.67
C TYR A 556 -15.36 14.77 -13.21
N LEU A 557 -16.27 15.11 -14.12
CA LEU A 557 -17.58 15.70 -13.83
C LEU A 557 -18.64 14.67 -14.16
N GLU A 558 -19.33 14.15 -13.16
CA GLU A 558 -20.20 12.98 -13.25
C GLU A 558 -21.66 13.33 -12.98
N SER A 559 -22.55 12.78 -13.81
CA SER A 559 -24.00 12.91 -13.71
C SER A 559 -24.59 12.02 -12.61
N PRO A 560 -25.81 12.33 -12.12
CA PRO A 560 -26.62 11.36 -11.40
C PRO A 560 -26.95 10.14 -12.27
N CYS A 561 -27.53 9.09 -11.66
CA CYS A 561 -28.01 7.95 -12.43
C CYS A 561 -29.34 8.27 -13.13
N LEU A 562 -29.44 7.88 -14.39
CA LEU A 562 -30.61 8.06 -15.24
C LEU A 562 -31.26 6.72 -15.61
N ASN A 563 -32.58 6.66 -15.56
CA ASN A 563 -33.34 5.51 -16.03
C ASN A 563 -33.85 5.75 -17.47
N LEU A 564 -33.17 5.18 -18.46
CA LEU A 564 -33.50 5.36 -19.88
C LEU A 564 -34.43 4.25 -20.42
N THR A 565 -35.09 3.49 -19.54
CA THR A 565 -35.97 2.37 -19.94
C THR A 565 -37.13 2.79 -20.87
N THR A 566 -37.51 4.05 -20.85
CA THR A 566 -38.58 4.62 -21.69
C THR A 566 -38.08 5.20 -23.02
N LEU A 567 -36.76 5.30 -23.21
CA LEU A 567 -36.16 5.84 -24.44
C LEU A 567 -35.90 4.73 -25.46
N THR A 568 -36.22 4.99 -26.72
CA THR A 568 -36.09 4.02 -27.83
C THR A 568 -34.94 4.35 -28.77
N SER A 569 -34.46 5.58 -28.77
CA SER A 569 -33.36 6.08 -29.58
C SER A 569 -32.59 7.15 -28.82
N PRO A 570 -32.01 6.84 -27.64
CA PRO A 570 -31.44 7.85 -26.77
C PRO A 570 -30.28 8.58 -27.43
N GLN A 571 -30.28 9.89 -27.24
CA GLN A 571 -29.28 10.83 -27.69
C GLN A 571 -28.87 11.70 -26.50
N VAL A 572 -27.57 12.01 -26.45
CA VAL A 572 -27.03 13.00 -25.51
C VAL A 572 -26.76 14.31 -26.25
N ARG A 573 -27.08 15.43 -25.61
CA ARG A 573 -26.86 16.79 -26.13
C ARG A 573 -26.47 17.71 -24.97
N PHE A 574 -25.49 18.58 -25.18
CA PHE A 574 -25.06 19.60 -24.21
C PHE A 574 -24.32 20.72 -24.93
N LYS A 575 -24.11 21.83 -24.23
CA LYS A 575 -23.19 22.89 -24.65
C LYS A 575 -21.79 22.61 -24.09
N ILE A 576 -20.77 22.85 -24.92
CA ILE A 576 -19.36 22.74 -24.55
C ILE A 576 -18.55 23.92 -25.10
N TRP A 577 -17.60 24.42 -24.31
CA TRP A 577 -16.53 25.31 -24.73
C TRP A 577 -15.20 24.70 -24.28
N TRP A 578 -14.22 24.56 -25.17
CA TRP A 578 -12.86 24.10 -24.81
C TRP A 578 -11.75 25.07 -25.25
N ASP A 579 -10.77 25.23 -24.37
CA ASP A 579 -9.46 25.87 -24.56
C ASP A 579 -8.42 25.08 -23.74
N SER A 580 -7.72 24.13 -24.37
CA SER A 580 -6.73 23.26 -23.71
C SER A 580 -5.42 23.20 -24.49
N GLU A 581 -4.34 22.70 -23.89
CA GLU A 581 -3.08 22.52 -24.61
C GLU A 581 -3.26 21.58 -25.82
N SER A 582 -2.92 22.10 -27.00
CA SER A 582 -3.11 21.40 -28.28
C SER A 582 -2.28 20.11 -28.35
N GLY A 583 -2.95 18.96 -28.44
CA GLY A 583 -2.33 17.63 -28.56
C GLY A 583 -1.95 16.92 -27.26
N TYR A 584 -2.03 17.58 -26.09
CA TYR A 584 -1.64 17.04 -24.78
C TYR A 584 -2.83 16.89 -23.83
N ASP A 585 -3.70 17.91 -23.78
CA ASP A 585 -4.74 18.03 -22.75
C ASP A 585 -6.14 18.05 -23.36
N GLY A 586 -7.14 17.44 -22.72
CA GLY A 586 -8.47 17.47 -23.30
C GLY A 586 -9.54 16.78 -22.49
N THR A 587 -10.76 16.82 -23.03
CA THR A 587 -11.91 16.20 -22.38
C THR A 587 -12.68 15.24 -23.28
N GLN A 588 -13.28 14.23 -22.66
CA GLN A 588 -14.05 13.20 -23.33
C GLN A 588 -15.30 12.84 -22.50
N LEU A 589 -16.43 12.64 -23.17
CA LEU A 589 -17.61 12.07 -22.54
C LEU A 589 -17.55 10.53 -22.48
N GLN A 590 -17.83 9.97 -21.31
CA GLN A 590 -17.98 8.54 -21.09
C GLN A 590 -19.35 8.24 -20.46
N TYR A 591 -19.83 7.00 -20.60
CA TYR A 591 -21.01 6.51 -19.91
C TYR A 591 -20.76 5.19 -19.21
N SER A 592 -21.56 4.88 -18.20
CA SER A 592 -21.53 3.61 -17.47
C SER A 592 -22.95 3.05 -17.38
N THR A 593 -23.06 1.72 -17.47
CA THR A 593 -24.30 0.96 -17.29
C THR A 593 -24.26 0.06 -16.04
N ASN A 594 -23.21 0.19 -15.22
CA ASN A 594 -22.99 -0.62 -14.02
C ASN A 594 -22.61 0.24 -12.80
N GLY A 595 -23.30 1.37 -12.64
CA GLY A 595 -23.16 2.25 -11.47
C GLY A 595 -21.82 3.00 -11.39
N GLY A 596 -21.04 3.04 -12.47
CA GLY A 596 -19.73 3.68 -12.51
C GLY A 596 -18.56 2.72 -12.27
N THR A 597 -18.79 1.40 -12.25
CA THR A 597 -17.73 0.40 -12.10
C THR A 597 -16.83 0.32 -13.34
N THR A 598 -17.42 0.35 -14.53
CA THR A 598 -16.71 0.47 -15.81
C THR A 598 -17.33 1.56 -16.66
N TRP A 599 -16.52 2.15 -17.53
CA TRP A 599 -16.89 3.30 -18.35
C TRP A 599 -16.57 3.04 -19.82
N THR A 600 -17.47 3.46 -20.69
CA THR A 600 -17.34 3.35 -22.15
C THR A 600 -17.32 4.76 -22.75
N VAL A 601 -16.41 4.98 -23.70
CA VAL A 601 -16.32 6.24 -24.44
C VAL A 601 -17.56 6.44 -25.30
N ALA A 602 -18.15 7.63 -25.23
CA ALA A 602 -19.29 8.00 -26.06
C ALA A 602 -18.81 8.51 -27.44
N GLY A 603 -18.65 7.62 -28.42
CA GLY A 603 -18.33 8.00 -29.81
C GLY A 603 -16.83 8.07 -30.13
N THR A 604 -16.48 8.67 -31.26
CA THR A 604 -15.12 8.76 -31.82
C THR A 604 -14.87 10.15 -32.44
N VAL A 605 -13.65 10.44 -32.90
CA VAL A 605 -13.37 11.68 -33.63
C VAL A 605 -14.30 11.81 -34.83
N GLY A 606 -14.96 12.97 -34.94
CA GLY A 606 -15.90 13.29 -36.02
C GLY A 606 -17.27 12.58 -35.96
N SER A 607 -17.57 11.79 -34.92
CA SER A 607 -18.90 11.18 -34.78
C SER A 607 -19.91 12.18 -34.22
N GLY A 608 -21.13 12.28 -34.76
CA GLY A 608 -22.14 13.21 -34.23
C GLY A 608 -21.92 14.67 -34.64
N ILE A 609 -22.51 15.61 -33.89
CA ILE A 609 -22.46 17.05 -34.19
C ILE A 609 -21.55 17.73 -33.16
N ASN A 610 -20.56 18.52 -33.63
CA ASN A 610 -19.58 19.23 -32.79
C ASN A 610 -18.95 18.35 -31.69
N TRP A 611 -18.73 17.08 -31.99
CA TRP A 611 -18.17 16.11 -31.06
C TRP A 611 -16.64 16.21 -31.02
N TYR A 612 -15.93 15.13 -30.69
CA TYR A 612 -14.47 15.12 -30.64
C TYR A 612 -13.84 15.61 -31.94
N ASN A 613 -12.97 16.61 -31.82
CA ASN A 613 -12.27 17.23 -32.94
C ASN A 613 -10.91 16.57 -33.21
N SER A 614 -10.32 15.89 -32.23
CA SER A 614 -9.00 15.29 -32.37
C SER A 614 -8.77 14.12 -31.42
N THR A 615 -7.59 13.52 -31.53
CA THR A 615 -7.02 12.55 -30.60
C THR A 615 -5.74 13.13 -30.01
N LEU A 616 -5.50 12.95 -28.71
CA LEU A 616 -4.25 13.39 -28.07
C LEU A 616 -3.04 12.70 -28.74
N THR A 617 -2.05 13.51 -29.14
CA THR A 617 -0.87 13.05 -29.88
C THR A 617 0.35 12.85 -28.98
N SER A 618 0.32 13.42 -27.78
CA SER A 618 1.42 13.42 -26.82
C SER A 618 0.89 13.31 -25.38
N GLY A 619 1.80 13.24 -24.42
CA GLY A 619 1.46 13.16 -22.99
C GLY A 619 1.02 11.75 -22.52
N PRO A 620 0.75 11.60 -21.21
CA PRO A 620 0.43 10.31 -20.58
C PRO A 620 -0.85 9.65 -21.11
N TRP A 621 -1.69 10.40 -21.84
CA TRP A 621 -2.99 9.97 -22.35
C TRP A 621 -3.07 9.93 -23.89
N THR A 622 -1.92 9.76 -24.55
CA THR A 622 -1.82 9.65 -26.02
C THR A 622 -2.79 8.59 -26.56
N GLY A 623 -3.53 8.94 -27.63
CA GLY A 623 -4.51 8.05 -28.26
C GLY A 623 -5.96 8.26 -27.81
N LEU A 624 -6.21 9.16 -26.85
CA LEU A 624 -7.56 9.48 -26.37
C LEU A 624 -8.30 10.42 -27.33
N SER A 625 -9.47 10.01 -27.83
CA SER A 625 -10.35 10.87 -28.65
C SER A 625 -11.09 11.89 -27.79
N CYS A 626 -10.90 13.19 -28.03
CA CYS A 626 -11.37 14.26 -27.15
C CYS A 626 -11.74 15.54 -27.90
N TRP A 627 -12.37 16.45 -27.16
CA TRP A 627 -12.25 17.88 -27.45
C TRP A 627 -10.92 18.38 -26.88
N ASN A 628 -10.08 18.95 -27.75
CA ASN A 628 -8.77 19.47 -27.42
C ASN A 628 -8.48 20.72 -28.28
N GLY A 629 -7.66 21.62 -27.74
CA GLY A 629 -6.97 22.62 -28.54
C GLY A 629 -7.20 24.01 -27.97
N SER A 630 -6.27 24.91 -28.27
CA SER A 630 -6.29 26.25 -27.67
C SER A 630 -6.86 27.30 -28.61
N ALA A 631 -7.57 28.28 -28.06
CA ALA A 631 -8.04 29.46 -28.76
C ALA A 631 -6.88 30.37 -29.20
N THR A 632 -5.79 30.41 -28.41
CA THR A 632 -4.64 31.31 -28.61
C THR A 632 -3.30 30.58 -28.77
N GLY A 633 -3.20 29.32 -28.34
CA GLY A 633 -2.01 28.47 -28.50
C GLY A 633 -1.80 27.95 -29.92
N PHE A 634 -0.56 27.56 -30.26
CA PHE A 634 -0.22 26.99 -31.56
C PHE A 634 -0.04 25.46 -31.49
N PRO A 635 -0.64 24.67 -32.41
CA PRO A 635 -1.61 25.10 -33.42
C PRO A 635 -2.95 25.50 -32.78
N PRO A 636 -3.64 26.54 -33.30
CA PRO A 636 -4.95 26.93 -32.78
C PRO A 636 -5.98 25.85 -33.10
N GLY A 637 -6.84 25.54 -32.12
CA GLY A 637 -7.81 24.45 -32.21
C GLY A 637 -8.94 24.49 -31.16
N GLY A 638 -9.01 25.54 -30.35
CA GLY A 638 -10.11 25.75 -29.39
C GLY A 638 -11.45 25.99 -30.07
N SER A 639 -12.56 25.84 -29.34
CA SER A 639 -13.91 25.96 -29.92
C SER A 639 -14.33 27.38 -30.27
N GLN A 640 -13.60 28.39 -29.79
CA GLN A 640 -13.86 29.82 -29.99
C GLN A 640 -15.24 30.28 -29.49
N GLY A 641 -15.84 29.54 -28.56
CA GLY A 641 -17.17 29.79 -28.02
C GLY A 641 -17.90 28.51 -27.63
N TRP A 642 -19.12 28.69 -27.10
CA TRP A 642 -20.03 27.61 -26.81
C TRP A 642 -20.57 26.96 -28.09
N LEU A 643 -20.37 25.65 -28.22
CA LEU A 643 -20.96 24.83 -29.26
C LEU A 643 -21.97 23.86 -28.66
N THR A 644 -23.03 23.54 -29.40
CA THR A 644 -23.91 22.42 -29.03
C THR A 644 -23.34 21.14 -29.59
N ALA A 645 -22.90 20.25 -28.71
CA ALA A 645 -22.46 18.89 -29.02
C ALA A 645 -23.63 17.92 -28.92
N GLN A 646 -23.71 16.95 -29.84
CA GLN A 646 -24.80 15.96 -29.88
C GLN A 646 -24.33 14.61 -30.43
N HIS A 647 -24.72 13.52 -29.77
CA HIS A 647 -24.37 12.17 -30.20
C HIS A 647 -25.47 11.14 -29.89
N ASN A 648 -25.76 10.25 -30.84
CA ASN A 648 -26.72 9.16 -30.67
C ASN A 648 -26.08 8.00 -29.91
N LEU A 649 -26.78 7.42 -28.95
CA LEU A 649 -26.28 6.33 -28.11
C LEU A 649 -27.27 5.16 -28.08
N PRO A 650 -27.58 4.52 -29.24
CA PRO A 650 -28.61 3.48 -29.32
C PRO A 650 -28.37 2.29 -28.38
N ALA A 651 -27.11 2.03 -28.00
CA ALA A 651 -26.75 0.99 -27.03
C ALA A 651 -27.35 1.23 -25.62
N LEU A 652 -27.82 2.44 -25.33
CA LEU A 652 -28.44 2.81 -24.07
C LEU A 652 -29.97 2.73 -24.08
N ALA A 653 -30.58 2.37 -25.22
CA ALA A 653 -32.04 2.21 -25.32
C ALA A 653 -32.52 1.14 -24.34
N GLY A 654 -33.55 1.45 -23.55
CA GLY A 654 -34.10 0.49 -22.58
C GLY A 654 -33.24 0.26 -21.33
N VAL A 655 -32.10 0.95 -21.15
CA VAL A 655 -31.17 0.70 -20.03
C VAL A 655 -31.48 1.59 -18.83
N SER A 656 -31.52 1.02 -17.63
CA SER A 656 -31.64 1.77 -16.37
C SER A 656 -30.28 1.93 -15.67
N GLY A 657 -30.15 2.93 -14.80
CA GLY A 657 -28.94 3.16 -14.00
C GLY A 657 -27.75 3.67 -14.81
N VAL A 658 -28.02 4.40 -15.89
CA VAL A 658 -26.98 4.95 -16.76
C VAL A 658 -26.38 6.20 -16.11
N LYS A 659 -25.04 6.27 -16.07
CA LYS A 659 -24.31 7.48 -15.65
C LYS A 659 -23.50 8.02 -16.81
N PHE A 660 -23.29 9.33 -16.83
CA PHE A 660 -22.40 10.02 -17.75
C PHE A 660 -21.28 10.69 -16.96
N ARG A 661 -20.09 10.79 -17.54
CA ARG A 661 -19.03 11.63 -16.99
C ARG A 661 -18.19 12.29 -18.07
N PHE A 662 -17.84 13.54 -17.87
CA PHE A 662 -16.76 14.19 -18.60
C PHE A 662 -15.46 13.85 -17.89
N THR A 663 -14.49 13.30 -18.62
CA THR A 663 -13.13 13.05 -18.13
C THR A 663 -12.25 14.14 -18.66
N PHE A 664 -11.56 14.88 -17.80
CA PHE A 664 -10.56 15.87 -18.19
C PHE A 664 -9.16 15.35 -17.80
N VAL A 665 -8.22 15.50 -18.72
CA VAL A 665 -6.83 15.10 -18.53
C VAL A 665 -5.87 16.22 -18.90
N SER A 666 -4.82 16.40 -18.09
CA SER A 666 -3.68 17.26 -18.42
C SER A 666 -2.33 16.61 -18.15
N ASP A 667 -1.31 17.08 -18.86
CA ASP A 667 0.08 16.69 -18.68
C ASP A 667 0.79 17.53 -17.59
N GLY A 668 2.13 17.44 -17.49
CA GLY A 668 2.88 18.07 -16.41
C GLY A 668 3.12 19.58 -16.54
N SER A 669 2.64 20.25 -17.59
CA SER A 669 2.86 21.68 -17.81
C SER A 669 1.85 22.31 -18.78
N VAL A 670 1.90 23.64 -18.94
CA VAL A 670 1.13 24.39 -19.95
C VAL A 670 -0.38 24.26 -19.76
N THR A 671 -0.90 25.05 -18.83
CA THR A 671 -2.33 25.14 -18.56
C THR A 671 -3.01 26.19 -19.45
N ARG A 672 -4.33 26.06 -19.60
CA ARG A 672 -5.23 26.98 -20.31
C ARG A 672 -6.56 27.07 -19.56
N ASP A 673 -7.52 27.84 -20.07
CA ASP A 673 -8.80 28.10 -19.39
C ASP A 673 -9.69 26.85 -19.25
N GLY A 674 -9.44 25.83 -20.08
CA GLY A 674 -9.98 24.49 -19.92
C GLY A 674 -11.33 24.27 -20.60
N ILE A 675 -12.29 23.71 -19.87
CA ILE A 675 -13.54 23.17 -20.40
C ILE A 675 -14.72 23.76 -19.64
N GLY A 676 -15.72 24.25 -20.37
CA GLY A 676 -17.06 24.57 -19.87
C GLY A 676 -18.11 23.57 -20.38
N ILE A 677 -19.03 23.14 -19.52
CA ILE A 677 -20.17 22.26 -19.81
C ILE A 677 -21.46 22.87 -19.30
N ASP A 678 -22.51 22.85 -20.13
CA ASP A 678 -23.81 23.43 -19.80
C ASP A 678 -24.98 22.77 -20.57
N ASP A 679 -26.23 23.04 -20.18
CA ASP A 679 -27.47 22.58 -20.82
C ASP A 679 -27.48 21.08 -21.17
N PHE A 680 -27.15 20.20 -20.21
CA PHE A 680 -27.02 18.76 -20.46
C PHE A 680 -28.39 18.08 -20.59
N ARG A 681 -28.57 17.30 -21.66
CA ARG A 681 -29.84 16.66 -22.03
C ARG A 681 -29.64 15.23 -22.49
N VAL A 682 -30.55 14.36 -22.06
CA VAL A 682 -30.72 13.00 -22.60
C VAL A 682 -32.18 12.79 -23.01
N SER A 683 -32.40 12.46 -24.29
CA SER A 683 -33.74 12.26 -24.83
C SER A 683 -33.71 11.42 -26.10
N ASP A 684 -34.86 10.94 -26.56
CA ASP A 684 -35.01 10.54 -27.96
C ASP A 684 -34.90 11.80 -28.86
N PRO A 685 -34.44 11.67 -30.12
CA PRO A 685 -34.45 12.77 -31.05
C PRO A 685 -35.90 13.24 -31.27
N PRO A 686 -36.13 14.55 -31.48
CA PRO A 686 -37.47 15.06 -31.74
C PRO A 686 -38.07 14.35 -32.97
N PRO A 687 -39.37 13.99 -32.96
CA PRO A 687 -39.98 13.19 -34.01
C PRO A 687 -40.00 13.86 -35.40
N VAL A 688 -39.71 15.17 -35.49
CA VAL A 688 -39.54 15.91 -36.74
C VAL A 688 -38.44 16.95 -36.54
N GLU A 689 -37.37 16.89 -37.34
CA GLU A 689 -36.36 17.96 -37.43
C GLU A 689 -36.35 18.50 -38.87
N ALA A 690 -36.68 19.78 -39.04
CA ALA A 690 -36.48 20.51 -40.29
C ALA A 690 -35.21 21.36 -40.16
N LYS A 691 -34.22 21.12 -41.02
CA LYS A 691 -33.01 21.94 -41.12
C LYS A 691 -33.06 22.76 -42.39
N LEU A 692 -32.69 24.04 -42.30
CA LEU A 692 -32.39 24.87 -43.47
C LEU A 692 -31.14 24.30 -44.17
N ALA A 693 -31.31 23.69 -45.33
CA ALA A 693 -30.24 23.04 -46.08
C ALA A 693 -29.42 24.06 -46.89
N ALA A 694 -30.07 25.05 -47.51
CA ALA A 694 -29.40 26.12 -48.24
C ALA A 694 -30.31 27.32 -48.55
N ILE A 695 -29.70 28.49 -48.74
CA ILE A 695 -30.31 29.57 -49.53
C ILE A 695 -30.06 29.22 -51.00
N THR A 696 -31.12 28.99 -51.76
CA THR A 696 -31.06 28.61 -53.17
C THR A 696 -31.18 29.82 -54.11
N ALA A 697 -31.64 30.97 -53.61
CA ALA A 697 -31.67 32.22 -54.33
C ALA A 697 -31.67 33.45 -53.38
N PRO A 698 -31.11 34.60 -53.81
CA PRO A 698 -30.38 34.80 -55.07
C PRO A 698 -28.97 34.19 -55.04
N LEU A 699 -28.53 33.62 -56.16
CA LEU A 699 -27.13 33.20 -56.36
C LEU A 699 -26.27 34.42 -56.73
N THR A 700 -24.97 34.36 -56.45
CA THR A 700 -24.03 35.47 -56.69
C THR A 700 -24.00 35.85 -58.18
N GLY A 701 -24.23 37.14 -58.48
CA GLY A 701 -24.19 37.67 -59.85
C GLY A 701 -24.25 39.21 -59.89
N CYS A 702 -23.86 39.80 -61.02
CA CYS A 702 -23.92 41.25 -61.21
C CYS A 702 -25.35 41.70 -61.56
N GLY A 703 -25.81 42.84 -61.02
CA GLY A 703 -27.11 43.43 -61.35
C GLY A 703 -28.31 42.84 -60.60
N LEU A 704 -28.11 42.27 -59.41
CA LEU A 704 -29.21 41.77 -58.57
C LEU A 704 -30.17 42.92 -58.21
N PRO A 705 -31.49 42.76 -58.45
CA PRO A 705 -32.46 43.80 -58.18
C PRO A 705 -32.73 43.93 -56.67
N ASN A 706 -33.09 45.14 -56.22
CA ASN A 706 -33.35 45.45 -54.81
C ASN A 706 -34.52 44.65 -54.18
N ASN A 707 -35.27 43.88 -54.98
CA ASN A 707 -36.40 43.06 -54.57
C ASN A 707 -36.22 41.56 -54.90
N ALA A 708 -34.97 41.07 -55.02
CA ALA A 708 -34.71 39.66 -55.30
C ALA A 708 -35.38 38.74 -54.26
N GLN A 709 -36.16 37.75 -54.73
CA GLN A 709 -36.80 36.78 -53.86
C GLN A 709 -35.77 35.85 -53.21
N VAL A 710 -35.87 35.69 -51.88
CA VAL A 710 -35.08 34.72 -51.14
C VAL A 710 -35.80 33.38 -51.14
N SER A 711 -35.15 32.36 -51.69
CA SER A 711 -35.66 30.98 -51.66
C SER A 711 -34.73 30.12 -50.82
N ILE A 712 -35.33 29.29 -49.96
CA ILE A 712 -34.62 28.40 -49.05
C ILE A 712 -35.07 26.96 -49.30
N ARG A 713 -34.15 26.01 -49.13
CA ARG A 713 -34.42 24.57 -49.13
C ARG A 713 -33.93 23.97 -47.83
#